data_AF-A0A3A4QGV7-F1
#
_entry.id   AF-A0A3A4QGV7-F1
#
_cell.length_a   1.000
_cell.length_b   1.000
_cell.length_c   1.000
_cell.angle_alpha   90.00
_cell.angle_beta   90.00
_cell.angle_gamma   90.00
#
_symmetry.space_group_name_H-M   'P 1'
#
loop_
_entity.id
_entity.type
_entity.pdbx_description
1 polymer ?
#
loop_
_entity_poly.entity_id
_entity_poly.type
_entity_poly.pdbx_seq_one_letter_code
_entity_poly.pdbx_strand_id
1 'polypeptide(L)'
;RFRQGEYDTRFLMETPELVNYREELPRYVRNSRLVAEISAKGYNPFVQLGEYRGRADKRLGRFHPVLPEIVPDLRKKNTYPRWDRKALLDQVRDSDHIHFTDTTCRDITQSNSGNRFRLAEDRLIGPYLDQCGFFSLENGGGAHFHVAMLANMTYPFSEAEEWNRFAPETPKQILIRSTNVLGYKPQPVNLMQLTGEMICAHYDIIRCFDFLNHIENMRPFAQVALASPRNVFEPAVSLSWANGFDVPHYVSVVSEIIDMIKDIAGVGAREASRMIILGLKDMAGVCPPRFIRALIAEIRKTWPELITCYHRHFTDGLFVPAVAAAAEAGAKIVDTGLGAAVRWYGQGEVLSTAAYMEGECGLRTCLDKDMIRKANFVLKQIMPYYDRYTAPYFRGVDYDVVEHGMPGGATSSSQEGALKQGYIHLLPHMLRFLAGTRRIVRYHDVTPGSQITWNTAFLSVTGAYKRGGMKSVEELLAVLDAVIHTPESELGEDIKSVRLQLYADSNDAFKNLLMGKFGRLPLGFPPDWVYHSAFGAEAPAAIAQRTTASPLDSLPPVNLEAEKQLLGKTIGREPTPEEFVLYVNHPADAVKTIEFFKTYGNANQLPLDVWFEGLDVGEKLWFKDGFGKPHEMEILDISLPDDNGMCTVWYTLDHEFFHHPVKVAAPTGTAQDKGIEMADPDNPWHIAAPSNGDLWVMHVRPGSRVQEGEEVCNIAIMKQEKALTAPRDGMVKRVLKTADYAKDRKMVGVKMGELLVELAPPMAACSACGNQLSAEDFRFCPHCGVKMT
;
A
#
# COMPACT_ATOMS: atom_id res chain seq x y z
N ARG A 1 20.41 35.60 -20.80
CA ARG A 1 19.94 36.04 -22.14
C ARG A 1 19.03 37.27 -22.06
N PHE A 2 17.70 37.13 -21.93
CA PHE A 2 16.79 38.30 -21.97
C PHE A 2 17.12 39.40 -20.93
N ARG A 3 17.19 39.07 -19.63
CA ARG A 3 17.54 40.04 -18.56
C ARG A 3 18.96 40.62 -18.67
N GLN A 4 19.84 39.94 -19.40
CA GLN A 4 21.24 40.38 -19.62
C GLN A 4 21.37 41.24 -20.89
N GLY A 5 20.28 41.48 -21.63
CA GLY A 5 20.33 42.21 -22.91
C GLY A 5 20.87 41.39 -24.08
N GLU A 6 21.16 40.10 -23.86
CA GLU A 6 21.71 39.18 -24.87
C GLU A 6 20.58 38.46 -25.62
N TYR A 7 19.91 39.18 -26.51
CA TYR A 7 18.86 38.66 -27.37
C TYR A 7 18.80 39.42 -28.70
N ASP A 8 18.34 38.75 -29.74
CA ASP A 8 18.06 39.35 -31.05
C ASP A 8 16.65 38.97 -31.53
N THR A 9 16.33 39.27 -32.80
CA THR A 9 15.03 38.93 -33.38
C THR A 9 14.78 37.42 -33.51
N ARG A 10 15.81 36.57 -33.31
CA ARG A 10 15.70 35.11 -33.34
C ARG A 10 15.64 34.50 -31.94
N PHE A 11 15.77 35.29 -30.88
CA PHE A 11 15.81 34.83 -29.49
C PHE A 11 14.71 33.82 -29.15
N LEU A 12 13.45 34.05 -29.55
CA LEU A 12 12.36 33.11 -29.31
C LEU A 12 12.50 31.79 -30.11
N MET A 13 13.02 31.85 -31.34
CA MET A 13 13.26 30.67 -32.19
C MET A 13 14.45 29.84 -31.68
N GLU A 14 15.46 30.49 -31.13
CA GLU A 14 16.69 29.88 -30.59
C GLU A 14 16.59 29.49 -29.11
N THR A 15 15.41 29.67 -28.51
CA THR A 15 15.15 29.36 -27.10
C THR A 15 13.88 28.49 -27.01
N PRO A 16 13.90 27.26 -27.55
CA PRO A 16 12.72 26.38 -27.64
C PRO A 16 12.08 26.06 -26.28
N GLU A 17 12.81 26.23 -25.17
CA GLU A 17 12.27 26.12 -23.83
C GLU A 17 11.21 27.20 -23.50
N LEU A 18 11.22 28.37 -24.16
CA LEU A 18 10.23 29.44 -23.95
C LEU A 18 8.85 29.13 -24.54
N VAL A 19 8.75 28.18 -25.47
CA VAL A 19 7.47 27.74 -26.05
C VAL A 19 6.93 26.46 -25.40
N ASN A 20 7.61 25.94 -24.37
CA ASN A 20 7.16 24.80 -23.57
C ASN A 20 6.27 25.28 -22.41
N TYR A 21 5.04 25.71 -22.73
CA TYR A 21 4.06 26.10 -21.73
C TYR A 21 3.39 24.87 -21.12
N ARG A 22 3.34 24.84 -19.79
CA ARG A 22 2.48 23.92 -19.05
C ARG A 22 1.46 24.70 -18.27
N GLU A 23 0.21 24.49 -18.60
CA GLU A 23 -0.90 24.99 -17.81
C GLU A 23 -1.08 24.05 -16.61
N GLU A 24 -0.55 24.46 -15.46
CA GLU A 24 -0.80 23.78 -14.19
C GLU A 24 -1.66 24.67 -13.30
N LEU A 25 -2.84 24.16 -12.94
CA LEU A 25 -3.70 24.86 -12.01
C LEU A 25 -3.01 25.00 -10.64
N PRO A 26 -3.21 26.14 -9.95
CA PRO A 26 -2.72 26.30 -8.59
C PRO A 26 -3.17 25.17 -7.67
N ARG A 27 -2.32 24.78 -6.72
CA ARG A 27 -2.58 23.62 -5.83
C ARG A 27 -3.87 23.78 -5.02
N TYR A 28 -4.18 24.98 -4.54
CA TYR A 28 -5.39 25.24 -3.75
C TYR A 28 -6.68 25.04 -4.57
N VAL A 29 -6.69 25.40 -5.86
CA VAL A 29 -7.80 25.13 -6.80
C VAL A 29 -7.95 23.64 -7.08
N ARG A 30 -6.84 22.89 -7.11
CA ARG A 30 -6.89 21.43 -7.26
C ARG A 30 -7.44 20.74 -6.01
N ASN A 31 -7.07 21.22 -4.82
CA ASN A 31 -7.62 20.71 -3.56
C ASN A 31 -9.13 20.98 -3.47
N SER A 32 -9.62 22.16 -3.90
CA SER A 32 -11.07 22.45 -3.89
C SER A 32 -11.86 21.50 -4.80
N ARG A 33 -11.27 21.04 -5.91
CA ARG A 33 -11.87 19.98 -6.75
C ARG A 33 -11.99 18.65 -6.01
N LEU A 34 -10.99 18.28 -5.22
CA LEU A 34 -11.06 17.07 -4.40
C LEU A 34 -12.19 17.18 -3.36
N VAL A 35 -12.33 18.33 -2.72
CA VAL A 35 -13.45 18.59 -1.79
C VAL A 35 -14.79 18.48 -2.52
N ALA A 36 -14.92 19.07 -3.72
CA ALA A 36 -16.12 18.95 -4.53
C ALA A 36 -16.43 17.49 -4.92
N GLU A 37 -15.43 16.71 -5.34
CA GLU A 37 -15.54 15.27 -5.64
C GLU A 37 -16.10 14.48 -4.44
N ILE A 38 -15.49 14.64 -3.27
CA ILE A 38 -15.91 13.93 -2.04
C ILE A 38 -17.33 14.37 -1.64
N SER A 39 -17.63 15.67 -1.72
CA SER A 39 -18.92 16.22 -1.31
C SER A 39 -20.07 15.75 -2.22
N ALA A 40 -19.84 15.70 -3.53
CA ALA A 40 -20.84 15.20 -4.48
C ALA A 40 -21.16 13.72 -4.26
N LYS A 41 -20.13 12.91 -3.98
CA LYS A 41 -20.28 11.48 -3.70
C LYS A 41 -20.83 11.21 -2.28
N GLY A 42 -20.55 12.10 -1.33
CA GLY A 42 -20.82 11.93 0.10
C GLY A 42 -19.81 11.03 0.83
N TYR A 43 -18.77 10.58 0.12
CA TYR A 43 -17.70 9.74 0.63
C TYR A 43 -16.45 9.94 -0.22
N ASN A 44 -15.29 9.58 0.33
CA ASN A 44 -14.05 9.60 -0.40
C ASN A 44 -13.80 8.27 -1.15
N PRO A 45 -13.73 8.28 -2.50
CA PRO A 45 -13.56 7.07 -3.29
C PRO A 45 -12.24 6.35 -3.03
N PHE A 46 -11.21 7.05 -2.57
CA PHE A 46 -9.90 6.48 -2.25
C PHE A 46 -9.88 5.72 -0.91
N VAL A 47 -10.91 5.90 -0.08
CA VAL A 47 -11.12 5.14 1.17
C VAL A 47 -12.08 3.96 0.97
N GLN A 48 -12.61 3.75 -0.25
CA GLN A 48 -13.48 2.63 -0.63
C GLN A 48 -14.79 2.50 0.18
N LEU A 49 -15.35 3.62 0.66
CA LEU A 49 -16.59 3.64 1.43
C LEU A 49 -17.88 3.57 0.57
N GLY A 50 -17.75 3.68 -0.75
CA GLY A 50 -18.89 3.96 -1.66
C GLY A 50 -19.97 2.88 -1.75
N GLU A 51 -19.67 1.65 -1.32
CA GLU A 51 -20.67 0.57 -1.26
C GLU A 51 -21.65 0.76 -0.09
N TYR A 52 -21.21 1.44 0.98
CA TYR A 52 -21.94 1.53 2.24
C TYR A 52 -22.31 2.96 2.63
N ARG A 53 -21.89 3.95 1.83
CA ARG A 53 -22.08 5.37 2.11
C ARG A 53 -22.35 6.16 0.84
N GLY A 54 -23.32 7.06 0.93
CA GLY A 54 -23.56 8.15 0.00
C GLY A 54 -23.93 9.45 0.75
N ARG A 55 -24.38 10.44 -0.01
CA ARG A 55 -24.71 11.79 0.50
C ARG A 55 -25.82 11.82 1.56
N ALA A 56 -26.74 10.85 1.54
CA ALA A 56 -27.86 10.80 2.47
C ALA A 56 -27.51 10.20 3.85
N ASP A 57 -26.31 9.61 3.99
CA ASP A 57 -25.92 8.95 5.23
C ASP A 57 -25.52 9.93 6.32
N LYS A 58 -25.70 9.51 7.58
CA LYS A 58 -25.33 10.32 8.74
C LYS A 58 -23.82 10.56 8.78
N ARG A 59 -23.48 11.82 9.03
CA ARG A 59 -22.13 12.33 9.29
C ARG A 59 -21.80 12.26 10.78
N LEU A 60 -20.53 12.09 11.13
CA LEU A 60 -20.08 12.17 12.53
C LEU A 60 -20.14 13.60 13.05
N GLY A 61 -19.97 14.58 12.15
CA GLY A 61 -19.97 16.00 12.47
C GLY A 61 -18.70 16.69 12.00
N ARG A 62 -18.64 18.00 12.19
CA ARG A 62 -17.50 18.84 11.80
C ARG A 62 -16.35 18.67 12.79
N PHE A 63 -15.13 18.57 12.27
CA PHE A 63 -13.95 18.34 13.09
C PHE A 63 -13.20 19.65 13.38
N HIS A 64 -13.32 20.14 14.61
CA HIS A 64 -12.56 21.28 15.12
C HIS A 64 -11.75 20.82 16.34
N PRO A 65 -10.51 20.35 16.16
CA PRO A 65 -9.75 19.76 17.25
C PRO A 65 -9.41 20.80 18.32
N VAL A 66 -9.67 20.46 19.57
CA VAL A 66 -9.16 21.20 20.73
C VAL A 66 -7.76 20.68 21.05
N LEU A 67 -6.77 21.54 20.89
CA LEU A 67 -5.36 21.22 21.10
C LEU A 67 -4.89 21.73 22.46
N PRO A 68 -4.52 20.86 23.41
CA PRO A 68 -3.95 21.28 24.69
C PRO A 68 -2.65 22.07 24.51
N GLU A 69 -2.42 23.09 25.34
CA GLU A 69 -1.22 23.91 25.22
C GLU A 69 0.08 23.11 25.44
N ILE A 70 1.06 23.35 24.56
CA ILE A 70 2.44 22.89 24.70
C ILE A 70 3.27 24.09 25.16
N VAL A 71 3.61 24.14 26.45
CA VAL A 71 4.34 25.26 27.07
C VAL A 71 5.81 25.22 26.62
N PRO A 72 6.31 26.22 25.87
CA PRO A 72 7.66 26.17 25.29
C PRO A 72 8.80 26.11 26.31
N ASP A 73 8.69 26.84 27.43
CA ASP A 73 9.73 26.92 28.48
C ASP A 73 9.85 25.64 29.33
N LEU A 74 8.88 24.73 29.23
CA LEU A 74 8.90 23.41 29.88
C LEU A 74 9.29 22.28 28.92
N ARG A 75 9.67 22.59 27.68
CA ARG A 75 10.20 21.60 26.74
C ARG A 75 11.46 20.99 27.32
N LYS A 76 11.34 19.77 27.84
CA LYS A 76 12.51 18.96 28.16
C LYS A 76 13.23 18.68 26.85
N LYS A 77 14.48 19.12 26.75
CA LYS A 77 15.35 18.72 25.65
C LYS A 77 15.42 17.19 25.64
N ASN A 78 15.20 16.58 24.49
CA ASN A 78 15.16 15.12 24.42
C ASN A 78 16.54 14.54 24.78
N THR A 79 16.54 13.45 25.53
CA THR A 79 17.75 12.79 26.03
C THR A 79 18.43 11.93 24.96
N TYR A 80 17.75 11.63 23.86
CA TYR A 80 18.26 10.74 22.81
C TYR A 80 19.01 11.53 21.73
N PRO A 81 20.33 11.32 21.56
CA PRO A 81 21.11 12.01 20.54
C PRO A 81 20.77 11.47 19.15
N ARG A 82 19.97 12.24 18.39
CA ARG A 82 19.64 11.92 17.01
C ARG A 82 20.85 12.03 16.08
N TRP A 83 20.84 11.25 15.01
CA TRP A 83 21.86 11.26 13.97
C TRP A 83 23.30 10.94 14.43
N ASP A 84 23.46 10.32 15.60
CA ASP A 84 24.72 9.75 16.09
C ASP A 84 24.44 8.35 16.64
N ARG A 85 24.72 7.32 15.82
CA ARG A 85 24.49 5.92 16.17
C ARG A 85 25.16 5.55 17.49
N LYS A 86 26.42 5.95 17.67
CA LYS A 86 27.21 5.52 18.83
C LYS A 86 26.66 6.17 20.10
N ALA A 87 26.45 7.48 20.08
CA ALA A 87 25.92 8.20 21.23
C ALA A 87 24.52 7.69 21.62
N LEU A 88 23.66 7.38 20.64
CA LEU A 88 22.31 6.87 20.89
C LEU A 88 22.34 5.50 21.57
N LEU A 89 23.18 4.59 21.07
CA LEU A 89 23.35 3.26 21.65
C LEU A 89 23.97 3.31 23.05
N ASP A 90 24.97 4.17 23.27
CA ASP A 90 25.58 4.35 24.59
C ASP A 90 24.56 4.92 25.60
N GLN A 91 23.76 5.92 25.20
CA GLN A 91 22.69 6.48 26.04
C GLN A 91 21.67 5.42 26.50
N VAL A 92 21.26 4.49 25.62
CA VAL A 92 20.31 3.42 25.97
C VAL A 92 20.97 2.34 26.83
N ARG A 93 22.24 2.04 26.60
CA ARG A 93 22.96 0.99 27.33
C ARG A 93 23.21 1.41 28.78
N ASP A 94 23.62 2.65 28.96
CA ASP A 94 24.09 3.20 30.23
C ASP A 94 22.95 3.71 31.13
N SER A 95 21.72 3.78 30.61
CA SER A 95 20.53 4.16 31.37
C SER A 95 20.13 3.09 32.41
N ASP A 96 19.49 3.55 33.49
CA ASP A 96 18.92 2.74 34.57
C ASP A 96 17.39 2.55 34.46
N HIS A 97 16.80 2.90 33.30
CA HIS A 97 15.36 2.87 33.06
C HIS A 97 15.02 2.13 31.77
N ILE A 98 13.75 1.74 31.64
CA ILE A 98 13.19 1.12 30.45
C ILE A 98 12.77 2.21 29.46
N HIS A 99 13.14 2.01 28.20
CA HIS A 99 12.85 2.88 27.09
C HIS A 99 11.61 2.43 26.33
N PHE A 100 10.85 3.38 25.78
CA PHE A 100 9.60 3.10 25.10
C PHE A 100 9.63 3.65 23.67
N THR A 101 9.31 2.81 22.70
CA THR A 101 9.01 3.22 21.33
C THR A 101 7.51 3.41 21.20
N ASP A 102 7.05 4.55 20.65
CA ASP A 102 5.65 4.72 20.28
C ASP A 102 5.41 4.18 18.86
N THR A 103 4.37 3.36 18.70
CA THR A 103 3.97 2.78 17.42
C THR A 103 2.62 3.31 16.91
N THR A 104 2.11 4.37 17.53
CA THR A 104 0.74 4.86 17.31
C THR A 104 0.49 5.23 15.86
N CYS A 105 1.40 5.98 15.23
CA CYS A 105 1.22 6.45 13.85
C CYS A 105 1.56 5.38 12.78
N ARG A 106 2.08 4.20 13.15
CA ARG A 106 2.51 3.16 12.18
C ARG A 106 1.92 1.78 12.46
N ASP A 107 2.33 1.07 13.51
CA ASP A 107 1.89 -0.33 13.69
C ASP A 107 0.48 -0.44 14.24
N ILE A 108 0.07 0.50 15.10
CA ILE A 108 -1.31 0.55 15.62
C ILE A 108 -2.30 0.87 14.50
N THR A 109 -1.99 1.87 13.66
CA THR A 109 -2.82 2.27 12.52
C THR A 109 -2.86 1.20 11.45
N GLN A 110 -1.75 0.49 11.20
CA GLN A 110 -1.72 -0.69 10.33
C GLN A 110 -2.67 -1.77 10.83
N SER A 111 -2.66 -2.03 12.13
CA SER A 111 -3.38 -3.16 12.73
C SER A 111 -4.87 -2.90 12.91
N ASN A 112 -5.27 -1.65 13.16
CA ASN A 112 -6.66 -1.31 13.51
C ASN A 112 -7.38 -0.41 12.52
N SER A 113 -6.65 0.18 11.56
CA SER A 113 -7.21 1.17 10.63
C SER A 113 -6.67 1.00 9.22
N GLY A 114 -6.06 -0.14 8.90
CA GLY A 114 -5.51 -0.43 7.57
C GLY A 114 -4.52 0.63 7.06
N ASN A 115 -3.74 1.27 7.96
CA ASN A 115 -2.83 2.39 7.67
C ASN A 115 -3.48 3.65 7.08
N ARG A 116 -4.76 3.90 7.34
CA ARG A 116 -5.48 5.07 6.79
C ARG A 116 -5.20 6.41 7.50
N PHE A 117 -4.42 6.40 8.58
CA PHE A 117 -3.95 7.62 9.24
C PHE A 117 -3.09 8.43 8.26
N ARG A 118 -3.37 9.74 8.11
CA ARG A 118 -2.64 10.58 7.17
C ARG A 118 -1.71 11.53 7.91
N LEU A 119 -0.79 12.10 7.15
CA LEU A 119 0.09 13.16 7.64
C LEU A 119 -0.67 14.37 8.21
N ALA A 120 -1.88 14.64 7.74
CA ALA A 120 -2.73 15.69 8.31
C ALA A 120 -3.01 15.46 9.81
N GLU A 121 -3.34 14.23 10.19
CA GLU A 121 -3.57 13.85 11.57
C GLU A 121 -2.25 13.73 12.35
N ASP A 122 -1.19 13.24 11.72
CA ASP A 122 0.15 13.21 12.31
C ASP A 122 0.66 14.59 12.70
N ARG A 123 0.41 15.63 11.90
CA ARG A 123 0.76 17.03 12.25
C ARG A 123 0.06 17.52 13.52
N LEU A 124 -1.11 16.99 13.84
CA LEU A 124 -1.84 17.36 15.06
C LEU A 124 -1.24 16.69 16.30
N ILE A 125 -0.84 15.43 16.19
CA ILE A 125 -0.39 14.62 17.33
C ILE A 125 1.13 14.62 17.53
N GLY A 126 1.90 14.75 16.44
CA GLY A 126 3.35 14.67 16.40
C GLY A 126 4.07 15.59 17.40
N PRO A 127 3.71 16.90 17.49
CA PRO A 127 4.33 17.80 18.46
C PRO A 127 4.21 17.36 19.93
N TYR A 128 3.17 16.60 20.28
CA TYR A 128 2.99 16.03 21.62
C TYR A 128 3.83 14.77 21.79
N LEU A 129 3.77 13.86 20.81
CA LEU A 129 4.58 12.64 20.80
C LEU A 129 6.07 12.92 20.96
N ASP A 130 6.55 14.00 20.33
CA ASP A 130 7.94 14.44 20.38
C ASP A 130 8.43 14.83 21.78
N GLN A 131 7.51 15.03 22.73
CA GLN A 131 7.77 15.48 24.10
C GLN A 131 7.36 14.44 25.16
N CYS A 132 6.92 13.25 24.75
CA CYS A 132 6.49 12.20 25.68
C CYS A 132 7.66 11.46 26.36
N GLY A 133 8.91 11.70 25.93
CA GLY A 133 10.08 10.97 26.43
C GLY A 133 10.26 9.58 25.81
N PHE A 134 9.65 9.34 24.64
CA PHE A 134 9.85 8.11 23.87
C PHE A 134 11.27 8.02 23.31
N PHE A 135 11.81 6.80 23.27
CA PHE A 135 13.08 6.48 22.60
C PHE A 135 13.01 6.68 21.09
N SER A 136 11.93 6.23 20.47
CA SER A 136 11.67 6.49 19.07
C SER A 136 10.18 6.60 18.78
N LEU A 137 9.84 7.27 17.68
CA LEU A 137 8.52 7.23 17.08
C LEU A 137 8.62 6.36 15.83
N GLU A 138 7.94 5.22 15.84
CA GLU A 138 7.81 4.40 14.66
C GLU A 138 6.72 4.99 13.76
N ASN A 139 7.12 5.59 12.64
CA ASN A 139 6.26 6.40 11.78
C ASN A 139 6.42 6.08 10.28
N GLY A 140 7.09 4.98 9.92
CA GLY A 140 7.28 4.62 8.52
C GLY A 140 7.40 3.12 8.25
N GLY A 141 7.35 2.79 6.96
CA GLY A 141 7.62 1.44 6.46
C GLY A 141 6.43 0.49 6.59
N GLY A 142 6.69 -0.82 6.71
CA GLY A 142 5.63 -1.83 6.74
C GLY A 142 4.67 -1.70 5.54
N ALA A 143 3.37 -1.85 5.77
CA ALA A 143 2.36 -1.60 4.74
C ALA A 143 2.05 -0.10 4.55
N HIS A 144 2.51 0.78 5.46
CA HIS A 144 2.23 2.21 5.38
C HIS A 144 2.82 2.80 4.09
N PHE A 145 4.02 2.39 3.68
CA PHE A 145 4.64 2.89 2.44
C PHE A 145 3.75 2.75 1.20
N HIS A 146 3.11 1.59 1.03
CA HIS A 146 2.19 1.36 -0.08
C HIS A 146 0.82 2.03 0.14
N VAL A 147 0.27 1.96 1.36
CA VAL A 147 -1.04 2.56 1.68
C VAL A 147 -1.01 4.08 1.59
N ALA A 148 0.12 4.69 1.94
CA ALA A 148 0.37 6.11 1.76
C ALA A 148 0.16 6.52 0.29
N MET A 149 0.67 5.74 -0.67
CA MET A 149 0.47 5.98 -2.10
C MET A 149 -0.96 5.74 -2.57
N LEU A 150 -1.60 4.65 -2.14
CA LEU A 150 -2.88 4.20 -2.72
C LEU A 150 -4.14 4.71 -2.03
N ALA A 151 -4.09 4.92 -0.72
CA ALA A 151 -5.27 5.32 0.05
C ALA A 151 -5.14 6.74 0.58
N ASN A 152 -3.99 7.06 1.20
CA ASN A 152 -3.78 8.39 1.79
C ASN A 152 -3.34 9.42 0.74
N MET A 153 -2.97 8.96 -0.46
CA MET A 153 -2.55 9.76 -1.60
C MET A 153 -1.44 10.77 -1.25
N THR A 154 -0.38 10.25 -0.64
CA THR A 154 0.78 11.01 -0.15
C THR A 154 2.10 10.36 -0.56
N TYR A 155 3.18 11.12 -0.39
CA TYR A 155 4.56 10.74 -0.69
C TYR A 155 5.25 10.35 0.63
N PRO A 156 5.58 9.06 0.86
CA PRO A 156 6.05 8.56 2.17
C PRO A 156 7.36 9.18 2.69
N PHE A 157 8.30 9.54 1.82
CA PHE A 157 9.56 10.18 2.24
C PHE A 157 9.38 11.68 2.43
N SER A 158 8.54 12.34 1.62
CA SER A 158 8.06 13.70 1.91
C SER A 158 7.34 13.76 3.26
N GLU A 159 6.56 12.73 3.60
CA GLU A 159 5.93 12.59 4.90
C GLU A 159 6.95 12.40 6.03
N ALA A 160 7.96 11.56 5.82
CA ALA A 160 9.06 11.40 6.77
C ALA A 160 9.85 12.70 6.98
N GLU A 161 10.05 13.51 5.93
CA GLU A 161 10.67 14.82 6.04
C GLU A 161 9.82 15.78 6.89
N GLU A 162 8.50 15.79 6.69
CA GLU A 162 7.58 16.60 7.48
C GLU A 162 7.59 16.21 8.96
N TRP A 163 7.62 14.91 9.27
CA TRP A 163 7.81 14.41 10.64
C TRP A 163 9.08 14.96 11.30
N ASN A 164 10.17 15.07 10.54
CA ASN A 164 11.42 15.66 11.02
C ASN A 164 11.32 17.18 11.26
N ARG A 165 10.33 17.87 10.68
CA ARG A 165 10.09 19.30 10.88
C ARG A 165 9.20 19.58 12.08
N PHE A 166 8.07 18.88 12.22
CA PHE A 166 7.10 19.16 13.31
C PHE A 166 7.35 18.36 14.60
N ALA A 167 8.14 17.28 14.54
CA ALA A 167 8.60 16.51 15.69
C ALA A 167 10.12 16.26 15.60
N PRO A 168 10.96 17.31 15.73
CA PRO A 168 12.38 17.23 15.45
C PRO A 168 13.21 16.53 16.53
N GLU A 169 12.72 16.33 17.75
CA GLU A 169 13.57 15.94 18.89
C GLU A 169 13.69 14.43 19.08
N THR A 170 12.66 13.65 18.74
CA THR A 170 12.62 12.20 18.97
C THR A 170 13.11 11.43 17.76
N PRO A 171 13.98 10.40 17.93
CA PRO A 171 14.38 9.51 16.85
C PRO A 171 13.19 8.96 16.07
N LYS A 172 13.31 8.89 14.74
CA LYS A 172 12.30 8.31 13.85
C LYS A 172 12.70 6.89 13.46
N GLN A 173 11.74 5.97 13.52
CA GLN A 173 11.96 4.56 13.28
C GLN A 173 11.09 4.04 12.12
N ILE A 174 11.69 3.20 11.28
CA ILE A 174 11.06 2.57 10.12
C ILE A 174 11.15 1.04 10.21
N LEU A 175 10.10 0.35 9.75
CA LEU A 175 10.10 -1.11 9.56
C LEU A 175 10.29 -1.47 8.08
N ILE A 176 11.29 -2.29 7.76
CA ILE A 176 11.55 -2.81 6.42
C ILE A 176 11.66 -4.34 6.41
N ARG A 177 11.54 -4.93 5.22
CA ARG A 177 11.76 -6.37 4.98
C ARG A 177 13.15 -6.61 4.42
N SER A 178 13.79 -7.71 4.81
CA SER A 178 15.11 -8.14 4.33
C SER A 178 15.21 -8.21 2.81
N THR A 179 14.33 -8.96 2.15
CA THR A 179 14.42 -9.24 0.71
C THR A 179 13.83 -8.17 -0.19
N ASN A 180 12.87 -7.40 0.32
CA ASN A 180 12.07 -6.49 -0.50
C ASN A 180 12.23 -5.02 -0.10
N VAL A 181 12.84 -4.74 1.05
CA VAL A 181 12.89 -3.41 1.67
C VAL A 181 11.47 -2.85 1.85
N LEU A 182 11.01 -2.01 0.92
CA LEU A 182 9.68 -1.41 0.89
C LEU A 182 8.82 -1.89 -0.30
N GLY A 183 9.35 -2.72 -1.19
CA GLY A 183 8.71 -3.21 -2.42
C GLY A 183 7.87 -4.50 -2.27
N TYR A 184 7.22 -4.89 -3.36
CA TYR A 184 6.40 -6.12 -3.42
C TYR A 184 7.15 -7.39 -3.76
N LYS A 185 8.30 -7.27 -4.41
CA LYS A 185 9.13 -8.40 -4.86
C LYS A 185 10.54 -8.29 -4.29
N PRO A 186 11.27 -9.41 -4.21
CA PRO A 186 12.69 -9.37 -3.89
C PRO A 186 13.43 -8.39 -4.81
N GLN A 187 14.31 -7.58 -4.24
CA GLN A 187 14.99 -6.49 -4.96
C GLN A 187 16.45 -6.81 -5.23
N PRO A 188 16.98 -6.49 -6.43
CA PRO A 188 18.41 -6.54 -6.67
C PRO A 188 19.18 -5.58 -5.75
N VAL A 189 20.43 -5.92 -5.44
CA VAL A 189 21.27 -5.19 -4.47
C VAL A 189 21.38 -3.69 -4.79
N ASN A 190 21.54 -3.32 -6.06
CA ASN A 190 21.68 -1.90 -6.45
C ASN A 190 20.39 -1.09 -6.24
N LEU A 191 19.21 -1.73 -6.35
CA LEU A 191 17.92 -1.11 -6.02
C LEU A 191 17.73 -0.99 -4.50
N MET A 192 18.17 -2.00 -3.75
CA MET A 192 18.17 -1.95 -2.28
C MET A 192 19.07 -0.82 -1.76
N GLN A 193 20.23 -0.60 -2.38
CA GLN A 193 21.13 0.50 -2.05
C GLN A 193 20.45 1.86 -2.27
N LEU A 194 19.89 2.11 -3.46
CA LEU A 194 19.18 3.34 -3.77
C LEU A 194 18.04 3.62 -2.77
N THR A 195 17.21 2.61 -2.49
CA THR A 195 16.08 2.75 -1.56
C THR A 195 16.58 2.91 -0.12
N GLY A 196 17.64 2.20 0.26
CA GLY A 196 18.22 2.23 1.60
C GLY A 196 18.91 3.55 1.94
N GLU A 197 19.58 4.18 0.97
CA GLU A 197 20.15 5.52 1.12
C GLU A 197 19.04 6.56 1.37
N MET A 198 17.93 6.49 0.63
CA MET A 198 16.78 7.36 0.84
C MET A 198 16.15 7.13 2.22
N ILE A 199 16.04 5.88 2.68
CA ILE A 199 15.59 5.57 4.06
C ILE A 199 16.54 6.19 5.09
N CYS A 200 17.85 5.98 4.97
CA CYS A 200 18.83 6.48 5.93
C CYS A 200 18.89 8.02 5.99
N ALA A 201 18.45 8.71 4.93
CA ALA A 201 18.35 10.16 4.93
C ALA A 201 17.21 10.71 5.82
N HIS A 202 16.16 9.91 6.09
CA HIS A 202 14.95 10.36 6.76
C HIS A 202 14.68 9.73 8.13
N TYR A 203 15.30 8.58 8.44
CA TYR A 203 15.03 7.81 9.67
C TYR A 203 16.30 7.54 10.47
N ASP A 204 16.24 7.64 11.80
CA ASP A 204 17.38 7.36 12.69
C ASP A 204 17.58 5.86 12.91
N ILE A 205 16.49 5.10 13.05
CA ILE A 205 16.51 3.67 13.40
C ILE A 205 15.80 2.86 12.32
N ILE A 206 16.48 1.85 11.79
CA ILE A 206 15.93 0.99 10.75
C ILE A 206 15.77 -0.42 11.27
N ARG A 207 14.52 -0.81 11.53
CA ARG A 207 14.15 -2.18 11.91
C ARG A 207 13.99 -3.04 10.67
N CYS A 208 14.84 -4.06 10.52
CA CYS A 208 14.83 -4.96 9.37
C CYS A 208 14.54 -6.39 9.83
N PHE A 209 13.49 -7.02 9.30
CA PHE A 209 13.14 -8.41 9.62
C PHE A 209 13.11 -9.30 8.38
N ASP A 210 13.33 -10.60 8.60
CA ASP A 210 13.13 -11.65 7.63
C ASP A 210 12.07 -12.62 8.17
N PHE A 211 11.06 -12.97 7.36
CA PHE A 211 9.96 -13.80 7.84
C PHE A 211 10.34 -15.28 8.01
N LEU A 212 11.46 -15.72 7.44
CA LEU A 212 12.03 -17.04 7.68
C LEU A 212 13.24 -17.00 8.63
N ASN A 213 13.59 -15.82 9.14
CA ASN A 213 14.84 -15.57 9.85
C ASN A 213 16.09 -16.02 9.04
N HIS A 214 16.05 -15.92 7.71
CA HIS A 214 17.22 -16.17 6.86
C HIS A 214 18.11 -14.93 6.85
N ILE A 215 19.07 -14.86 7.77
CA ILE A 215 19.82 -13.63 8.10
C ILE A 215 20.58 -13.04 6.92
N GLU A 216 21.12 -13.86 6.02
CA GLU A 216 21.84 -13.39 4.83
C GLU A 216 20.99 -12.46 3.94
N ASN A 217 19.66 -12.62 3.95
CA ASN A 217 18.77 -11.71 3.22
C ASN A 217 18.84 -10.26 3.75
N MET A 218 19.28 -10.03 4.99
CA MET A 218 19.44 -8.69 5.56
C MET A 218 20.75 -8.02 5.16
N ARG A 219 21.76 -8.79 4.72
CA ARG A 219 23.14 -8.32 4.48
C ARG A 219 23.21 -7.10 3.56
N PRO A 220 22.52 -7.06 2.39
CA PRO A 220 22.63 -5.91 1.48
C PRO A 220 22.20 -4.59 2.12
N PHE A 221 21.10 -4.61 2.89
CA PHE A 221 20.65 -3.42 3.60
C PHE A 221 21.52 -3.11 4.83
N ALA A 222 21.95 -4.14 5.57
CA ALA A 222 22.83 -3.96 6.71
C ALA A 222 24.13 -3.24 6.33
N GLN A 223 24.69 -3.50 5.14
CA GLN A 223 25.84 -2.78 4.61
C GLN A 223 25.57 -1.27 4.45
N VAL A 224 24.41 -0.90 3.92
CA VAL A 224 24.00 0.52 3.76
C VAL A 224 23.85 1.20 5.11
N ALA A 225 23.10 0.57 6.04
CA ALA A 225 22.85 1.14 7.36
C ALA A 225 24.12 1.25 8.22
N LEU A 226 24.98 0.23 8.19
CA LEU A 226 26.21 0.21 8.98
C LEU A 226 27.28 1.16 8.46
N ALA A 227 27.31 1.43 7.14
CA ALA A 227 28.19 2.42 6.53
C ALA A 227 27.91 3.85 7.01
N SER A 228 26.66 4.14 7.43
CA SER A 228 26.31 5.42 8.02
C SER A 228 26.66 5.49 9.51
N PRO A 229 27.40 6.50 9.99
CA PRO A 229 27.60 6.72 11.42
C PRO A 229 26.36 7.29 12.12
N ARG A 230 25.33 7.68 11.37
CA ARG A 230 24.14 8.38 11.88
C ARG A 230 23.00 7.43 12.24
N ASN A 231 22.87 6.34 11.49
CA ASN A 231 21.70 5.47 11.53
C ASN A 231 21.97 4.22 12.38
N VAL A 232 21.00 3.81 13.20
CA VAL A 232 21.03 2.57 13.95
C VAL A 232 20.38 1.47 13.09
N PHE A 233 21.09 0.36 12.91
CA PHE A 233 20.52 -0.84 12.33
C PHE A 233 19.91 -1.70 13.44
N GLU A 234 18.64 -2.05 13.30
CA GLU A 234 17.90 -2.92 14.21
C GLU A 234 17.47 -4.21 13.49
N PRO A 235 18.34 -5.22 13.38
CA PRO A 235 17.93 -6.53 12.88
C PRO A 235 16.92 -7.15 13.85
N ALA A 236 15.79 -7.59 13.31
CA ALA A 236 14.67 -8.11 14.09
C ALA A 236 14.42 -9.60 13.80
N VAL A 237 14.40 -10.40 14.86
CA VAL A 237 14.06 -11.81 14.84
C VAL A 237 12.55 -11.94 14.86
N SER A 238 11.98 -12.57 13.84
CA SER A 238 10.56 -12.95 13.81
C SER A 238 10.31 -14.04 14.84
N LEU A 239 9.38 -13.82 15.77
CA LEU A 239 9.09 -14.76 16.84
C LEU A 239 7.78 -15.53 16.61
N SER A 240 7.79 -16.78 17.03
CA SER A 240 6.66 -17.69 17.07
C SER A 240 6.85 -18.64 18.25
N TRP A 241 5.76 -19.19 18.76
CA TRP A 241 5.80 -20.14 19.86
C TRP A 241 5.10 -21.44 19.46
N ALA A 242 5.91 -22.43 19.06
CA ALA A 242 5.46 -23.77 18.69
C ALA A 242 6.64 -24.77 18.80
N ASN A 243 6.40 -26.05 18.58
CA ASN A 243 7.44 -27.08 18.63
C ASN A 243 8.62 -26.77 17.68
N GLY A 244 9.83 -26.69 18.22
CA GLY A 244 11.06 -26.30 17.51
C GLY A 244 11.39 -24.81 17.55
N PHE A 245 10.43 -23.94 17.87
CA PHE A 245 10.67 -22.51 18.11
C PHE A 245 10.89 -22.26 19.61
N ASP A 246 12.07 -22.66 20.10
CA ASP A 246 12.48 -22.56 21.50
C ASP A 246 13.64 -21.58 21.71
N VAL A 247 14.08 -21.42 22.96
CA VAL A 247 15.17 -20.49 23.32
C VAL A 247 16.47 -20.83 22.58
N PRO A 248 16.96 -22.09 22.57
CA PRO A 248 18.15 -22.45 21.80
C PRO A 248 18.09 -22.07 20.32
N HIS A 249 16.95 -22.32 19.65
CA HIS A 249 16.75 -21.94 18.25
C HIS A 249 16.91 -20.43 18.04
N TYR A 250 16.23 -19.59 18.84
CA TYR A 250 16.34 -18.15 18.65
C TYR A 250 17.72 -17.59 19.03
N VAL A 251 18.39 -18.17 20.04
CA VAL A 251 19.77 -17.80 20.36
C VAL A 251 20.72 -18.12 19.19
N SER A 252 20.51 -19.21 18.45
CA SER A 252 21.32 -19.48 17.25
C SER A 252 21.06 -18.46 16.14
N VAL A 253 19.81 -18.03 15.93
CA VAL A 253 19.48 -16.96 14.97
C VAL A 253 20.16 -15.63 15.37
N VAL A 254 20.19 -15.30 16.67
CA VAL A 254 20.90 -14.10 17.15
C VAL A 254 22.41 -14.23 16.88
N SER A 255 22.99 -15.42 17.04
CA SER A 255 24.39 -15.65 16.69
C SER A 255 24.66 -15.39 15.21
N GLU A 256 23.80 -15.86 14.30
CA GLU A 256 23.92 -15.57 12.86
C GLU A 256 23.86 -14.06 12.56
N ILE A 257 23.01 -13.31 13.26
CA ILE A 257 22.97 -11.84 13.16
C ILE A 257 24.31 -11.23 13.59
N ILE A 258 24.82 -11.61 14.76
CA ILE A 258 26.10 -11.07 15.26
C ILE A 258 27.25 -11.41 14.30
N ASP A 259 27.27 -12.61 13.73
CA ASP A 259 28.26 -13.01 12.73
C ASP A 259 28.15 -12.17 11.45
N MET A 260 26.94 -11.92 10.94
CA MET A 260 26.74 -11.04 9.78
C MET A 260 27.28 -9.62 10.05
N ILE A 261 26.97 -9.03 11.22
CA ILE A 261 27.45 -7.69 11.58
C ILE A 261 28.97 -7.67 11.74
N LYS A 262 29.53 -8.68 12.40
CA LYS A 262 30.97 -8.88 12.59
C LYS A 262 31.70 -8.90 11.25
N ASP A 263 31.17 -9.64 10.28
CA ASP A 263 31.75 -9.76 8.94
C ASP A 263 31.65 -8.47 8.13
N ILE A 264 30.52 -7.76 8.20
CA ILE A 264 30.34 -6.47 7.48
C ILE A 264 31.27 -5.40 8.05
N ALA A 265 31.36 -5.30 9.38
CA ALA A 265 32.12 -4.25 10.05
C ALA A 265 33.62 -4.58 10.19
N GLY A 266 34.02 -5.85 10.04
CA GLY A 266 35.42 -6.27 10.21
C GLY A 266 35.90 -6.20 11.66
N VAL A 267 35.01 -6.46 12.62
CA VAL A 267 35.26 -6.33 14.07
C VAL A 267 35.09 -7.65 14.81
N GLY A 268 35.30 -7.69 16.13
CA GLY A 268 35.00 -8.86 16.96
C GLY A 268 33.51 -8.96 17.33
N ALA A 269 33.03 -10.15 17.69
CA ALA A 269 31.62 -10.39 18.05
C ALA A 269 31.08 -9.47 19.17
N ARG A 270 31.94 -9.13 20.15
CA ARG A 270 31.60 -8.18 21.22
C ARG A 270 31.37 -6.76 20.70
N GLU A 271 32.19 -6.30 19.75
CA GLU A 271 32.03 -4.98 19.15
C GLU A 271 30.83 -4.96 18.22
N ALA A 272 30.65 -6.01 17.41
CA ALA A 272 29.47 -6.19 16.57
C ALA A 272 28.16 -6.09 17.35
N SER A 273 28.06 -6.73 18.52
CA SER A 273 26.85 -6.65 19.36
C SER A 273 26.60 -5.27 19.96
N ARG A 274 27.63 -4.42 20.09
CA ARG A 274 27.49 -3.03 20.56
C ARG A 274 27.02 -2.05 19.48
N MET A 275 27.06 -2.45 18.20
CA MET A 275 26.76 -1.58 17.06
C MET A 275 25.28 -1.53 16.66
N ILE A 276 24.44 -2.38 17.26
CA ILE A 276 23.06 -2.61 16.85
C ILE A 276 22.09 -2.61 18.04
N ILE A 277 20.80 -2.57 17.72
CA ILE A 277 19.70 -2.98 18.61
C ILE A 277 19.16 -4.30 18.06
N LEU A 278 18.94 -5.31 18.89
CA LEU A 278 18.27 -6.54 18.48
C LEU A 278 16.77 -6.42 18.69
N GLY A 279 15.99 -6.45 17.61
CA GLY A 279 14.54 -6.52 17.66
C GLY A 279 14.05 -7.95 17.93
N LEU A 280 13.13 -8.11 18.88
CA LEU A 280 12.40 -9.35 19.14
C LEU A 280 10.95 -9.16 18.74
N LYS A 281 10.57 -9.62 17.54
CA LYS A 281 9.29 -9.30 16.90
C LYS A 281 8.26 -10.41 17.09
N ASP A 282 7.47 -10.31 18.16
CA ASP A 282 6.27 -11.11 18.41
C ASP A 282 5.06 -10.47 17.70
N MET A 283 4.99 -10.66 16.38
CA MET A 283 4.04 -9.97 15.48
C MET A 283 2.56 -10.31 15.69
N ALA A 284 2.28 -11.43 16.36
CA ALA A 284 0.91 -11.89 16.61
C ALA A 284 0.54 -11.83 18.10
N GLY A 285 1.52 -11.62 18.98
CA GLY A 285 1.29 -11.66 20.43
C GLY A 285 1.12 -13.08 20.93
N VAL A 286 1.94 -14.02 20.47
CA VAL A 286 1.80 -15.46 20.78
C VAL A 286 2.85 -15.97 21.77
N CYS A 287 3.91 -15.21 22.02
CA CYS A 287 4.99 -15.63 22.91
C CYS A 287 4.61 -15.39 24.38
N PRO A 288 4.42 -16.43 25.22
CA PRO A 288 3.99 -16.23 26.60
C PRO A 288 5.07 -15.54 27.46
N PRO A 289 4.71 -14.87 28.57
CA PRO A 289 5.66 -14.16 29.44
C PRO A 289 6.86 -14.99 29.89
N ARG A 290 6.63 -16.28 30.22
CA ARG A 290 7.68 -17.23 30.61
C ARG A 290 8.74 -17.46 29.53
N PHE A 291 8.31 -17.50 28.27
CA PHE A 291 9.19 -17.78 27.14
C PHE A 291 10.05 -16.56 26.83
N ILE A 292 9.45 -15.37 26.75
CA ILE A 292 10.20 -14.16 26.43
C ILE A 292 11.20 -13.80 27.53
N ARG A 293 10.84 -14.01 28.81
CA ARG A 293 11.76 -13.88 29.94
C ARG A 293 12.98 -14.79 29.80
N ALA A 294 12.76 -16.06 29.47
CA ALA A 294 13.85 -17.03 29.29
C ALA A 294 14.74 -16.67 28.09
N LEU A 295 14.15 -16.27 26.97
CA LEU A 295 14.89 -15.88 25.77
C LEU A 295 15.79 -14.67 26.02
N ILE A 296 15.25 -13.60 26.61
CA ILE A 296 16.04 -12.39 26.90
C ILE A 296 17.14 -12.68 27.92
N ALA A 297 16.86 -13.49 28.94
CA ALA A 297 17.86 -13.87 29.92
C ALA A 297 19.05 -14.61 29.26
N GLU A 298 18.78 -15.54 28.34
CA GLU A 298 19.85 -16.28 27.65
C GLU A 298 20.61 -15.41 26.63
N ILE A 299 19.91 -14.51 25.92
CA ILE A 299 20.55 -13.53 25.03
C ILE A 299 21.49 -12.63 25.84
N ARG A 300 21.02 -12.08 26.97
CA ARG A 300 21.81 -11.19 27.82
C ARG A 300 23.01 -11.90 28.45
N LYS A 301 22.86 -13.18 28.81
CA LYS A 301 23.96 -14.00 29.31
C LYS A 301 25.05 -14.20 28.25
N THR A 302 24.66 -14.40 26.99
CA THR A 302 25.59 -14.62 25.85
C THR A 302 26.20 -13.32 25.33
N TRP A 303 25.40 -12.26 25.20
CA TRP A 303 25.81 -10.93 24.73
C TRP A 303 25.34 -9.82 25.69
N PRO A 304 26.05 -9.59 26.81
CA PRO A 304 25.63 -8.64 27.85
C PRO A 304 25.51 -7.18 27.40
N GLU A 305 26.20 -6.79 26.32
CA GLU A 305 26.21 -5.42 25.80
C GLU A 305 25.21 -5.19 24.66
N LEU A 306 24.52 -6.25 24.21
CA LEU A 306 23.51 -6.18 23.16
C LEU A 306 22.22 -5.59 23.74
N ILE A 307 21.76 -4.49 23.14
CA ILE A 307 20.49 -3.86 23.49
C ILE A 307 19.37 -4.66 22.84
N THR A 308 18.38 -5.09 23.60
CA THR A 308 17.21 -5.79 23.08
C THR A 308 15.97 -4.90 23.13
N CYS A 309 15.21 -4.92 22.04
CA CYS A 309 13.93 -4.24 21.88
C CYS A 309 12.81 -5.27 21.72
N TYR A 310 11.84 -5.29 22.63
CA TYR A 310 10.72 -6.23 22.53
C TYR A 310 9.49 -5.58 21.89
N HIS A 311 9.07 -6.14 20.76
CA HIS A 311 7.88 -5.76 20.03
C HIS A 311 6.83 -6.87 20.12
N ARG A 312 5.65 -6.55 20.65
CA ARG A 312 4.56 -7.52 20.85
C ARG A 312 3.20 -6.93 20.46
N HIS A 313 2.27 -7.76 20.02
CA HIS A 313 0.85 -7.39 19.87
C HIS A 313 0.02 -7.82 21.09
N PHE A 314 -1.08 -7.10 21.37
CA PHE A 314 -2.02 -7.34 22.48
C PHE A 314 -3.13 -8.35 22.15
N THR A 315 -3.13 -8.95 20.95
CA THR A 315 -4.22 -9.82 20.47
C THR A 315 -4.65 -10.88 21.49
N ASP A 316 -3.70 -11.52 22.19
CA ASP A 316 -3.94 -12.56 23.20
C ASP A 316 -4.43 -12.04 24.56
N GLY A 317 -4.44 -10.72 24.77
CA GLY A 317 -4.78 -10.07 26.04
C GLY A 317 -3.66 -10.02 27.08
N LEU A 318 -2.46 -10.55 26.79
CA LEU A 318 -1.36 -10.70 27.74
C LEU A 318 -0.20 -9.72 27.52
N PHE A 319 -0.45 -8.60 26.85
CA PHE A 319 0.60 -7.61 26.52
C PHE A 319 1.38 -7.11 27.74
N VAL A 320 0.69 -6.49 28.71
CA VAL A 320 1.34 -5.89 29.89
C VAL A 320 2.24 -6.88 30.64
N PRO A 321 1.77 -8.08 31.05
CA PRO A 321 2.62 -9.01 31.77
C PRO A 321 3.77 -9.58 30.91
N ALA A 322 3.59 -9.76 29.59
CA ALA A 322 4.66 -10.24 28.72
C ALA A 322 5.75 -9.19 28.52
N VAL A 323 5.36 -7.94 28.30
CA VAL A 323 6.29 -6.81 28.11
C VAL A 323 7.02 -6.48 29.41
N ALA A 324 6.33 -6.54 30.56
CA ALA A 324 6.97 -6.42 31.86
C ALA A 324 7.97 -7.55 32.12
N ALA A 325 7.61 -8.81 31.84
CA ALA A 325 8.51 -9.94 32.00
C ALA A 325 9.77 -9.86 31.11
N ALA A 326 9.64 -9.27 29.91
CA ALA A 326 10.77 -8.95 29.04
C ALA A 326 11.70 -7.90 29.66
N ALA A 327 11.13 -6.80 30.18
CA ALA A 327 11.89 -5.74 30.84
C ALA A 327 12.62 -6.23 32.09
N GLU A 328 11.95 -7.03 32.95
CA GLU A 328 12.57 -7.66 34.13
C GLU A 328 13.75 -8.57 33.77
N ALA A 329 13.68 -9.27 32.63
CA ALA A 329 14.78 -10.10 32.12
C ALA A 329 15.97 -9.26 31.61
N GLY A 330 15.76 -7.98 31.35
CA GLY A 330 16.79 -7.04 30.91
C GLY A 330 16.59 -6.50 29.49
N ALA A 331 15.41 -6.61 28.89
CA ALA A 331 15.11 -5.82 27.70
C ALA A 331 15.19 -4.32 28.03
N LYS A 332 15.83 -3.57 27.14
CA LYS A 332 16.07 -2.14 27.33
C LYS A 332 14.99 -1.29 26.70
N ILE A 333 14.39 -1.77 25.60
CA ILE A 333 13.38 -1.03 24.84
C ILE A 333 12.12 -1.90 24.70
N VAL A 334 10.95 -1.28 24.82
CA VAL A 334 9.65 -1.91 24.57
C VAL A 334 8.80 -1.04 23.64
N ASP A 335 8.08 -1.67 22.72
CA ASP A 335 7.15 -0.95 21.83
C ASP A 335 5.77 -0.85 22.48
N THR A 336 5.16 0.33 22.48
CA THR A 336 3.82 0.60 23.03
C THR A 336 3.03 1.57 22.14
N GLY A 337 1.73 1.71 22.38
CA GLY A 337 0.90 2.74 21.73
C GLY A 337 0.18 3.64 22.73
N LEU A 338 -0.25 4.82 22.27
CA LEU A 338 -1.13 5.71 23.01
C LEU A 338 -2.50 5.05 23.23
N GLY A 339 -2.99 5.08 24.46
CA GLY A 339 -4.25 4.42 24.85
C GLY A 339 -5.48 4.85 24.08
N ALA A 340 -5.51 6.09 23.59
CA ALA A 340 -6.58 6.57 22.74
C ALA A 340 -6.68 5.80 21.40
N ALA A 341 -5.56 5.26 20.90
CA ALA A 341 -5.47 4.52 19.65
C ALA A 341 -5.43 2.99 19.82
N VAL A 342 -5.13 2.48 21.02
CA VAL A 342 -5.19 1.04 21.30
C VAL A 342 -6.62 0.53 21.13
N ARG A 343 -6.77 -0.57 20.39
CA ARG A 343 -8.06 -1.24 20.12
C ARG A 343 -7.92 -2.74 20.32
N TRP A 344 -7.83 -3.50 19.23
CA TRP A 344 -7.94 -4.97 19.24
C TRP A 344 -6.65 -5.64 18.79
N TYR A 345 -5.99 -5.06 17.80
CA TYR A 345 -4.75 -5.57 17.22
C TYR A 345 -3.61 -4.55 17.45
N GLY A 346 -2.34 -4.94 17.29
CA GLY A 346 -1.19 -4.04 17.54
C GLY A 346 -0.76 -4.02 19.01
N GLN A 347 0.03 -3.02 19.41
CA GLN A 347 0.61 -2.91 20.75
C GLN A 347 -0.43 -2.56 21.84
N GLY A 348 -0.07 -2.81 23.09
CA GLY A 348 -0.82 -2.37 24.26
C GLY A 348 -0.46 -0.95 24.71
N GLU A 349 -1.18 -0.49 25.73
CA GLU A 349 -1.20 0.91 26.13
C GLU A 349 0.01 1.30 27.01
N VAL A 350 0.61 2.45 26.68
CA VAL A 350 1.86 2.93 27.30
C VAL A 350 1.74 3.19 28.81
N LEU A 351 0.74 3.92 29.31
CA LEU A 351 0.70 4.35 30.71
C LEU A 351 0.39 3.21 31.68
N SER A 352 -0.46 2.26 31.28
CA SER A 352 -0.78 1.05 32.03
C SER A 352 0.40 0.10 32.06
N THR A 353 1.12 -0.05 30.95
CA THR A 353 2.37 -0.83 30.91
C THR A 353 3.42 -0.21 31.82
N ALA A 354 3.63 1.12 31.73
CA ALA A 354 4.56 1.83 32.59
C ALA A 354 4.15 1.76 34.07
N ALA A 355 2.87 1.93 34.39
CA ALA A 355 2.37 1.83 35.76
C ALA A 355 2.60 0.44 36.37
N TYR A 356 2.38 -0.63 35.59
CA TYR A 356 2.67 -2.00 36.03
C TYR A 356 4.17 -2.20 36.26
N MET A 357 5.02 -1.76 35.32
CA MET A 357 6.48 -1.87 35.46
C MET A 357 7.01 -1.13 36.69
N GLU A 358 6.51 0.07 36.96
CA GLU A 358 6.97 0.88 38.09
C GLU A 358 6.42 0.40 39.43
N GLY A 359 5.10 0.14 39.49
CA GLY A 359 4.42 -0.20 40.73
C GLY A 359 4.62 -1.65 41.15
N GLU A 360 4.51 -2.60 40.21
CA GLU A 360 4.54 -4.03 40.50
C GLU A 360 5.93 -4.64 40.29
N CYS A 361 6.68 -4.22 39.26
CA CYS A 361 8.01 -4.76 38.96
C CYS A 361 9.17 -3.93 39.55
N GLY A 362 8.93 -2.72 40.07
CA GLY A 362 9.97 -1.84 40.62
C GLY A 362 10.95 -1.28 39.58
N LEU A 363 10.59 -1.30 38.29
CA LEU A 363 11.41 -0.77 37.20
C LEU A 363 11.23 0.75 37.05
N ARG A 364 12.23 1.45 36.54
CA ARG A 364 12.15 2.90 36.27
C ARG A 364 11.78 3.16 34.82
N THR A 365 11.03 4.23 34.56
CA THR A 365 10.75 4.75 33.22
C THR A 365 11.09 6.25 33.14
N CYS A 366 11.28 6.78 31.94
CA CYS A 366 11.59 8.20 31.70
C CYS A 366 10.47 8.97 30.99
N LEU A 367 9.22 8.48 31.08
CA LEU A 367 8.09 9.01 30.33
C LEU A 367 7.54 10.32 30.93
N ASP A 368 7.16 11.26 30.07
CA ASP A 368 6.34 12.41 30.44
C ASP A 368 4.86 12.03 30.39
N LYS A 369 4.33 11.56 31.52
CA LYS A 369 2.96 11.05 31.63
C LYS A 369 1.90 12.12 31.36
N ASP A 370 2.18 13.39 31.66
CA ASP A 370 1.24 14.47 31.41
C ASP A 370 1.19 14.84 29.93
N MET A 371 2.34 14.85 29.25
CA MET A 371 2.38 15.00 27.81
C MET A 371 1.66 13.84 27.09
N ILE A 372 1.86 12.59 27.57
CA ILE A 372 1.13 11.42 27.05
C ILE A 372 -0.39 11.57 27.24
N ARG A 373 -0.86 12.14 28.36
CA ARG A 373 -2.29 12.43 28.57
C ARG A 373 -2.81 13.48 27.60
N LYS A 374 -2.03 14.52 27.31
CA LYS A 374 -2.39 15.54 26.29
C LYS A 374 -2.44 14.93 24.90
N ALA A 375 -1.46 14.12 24.53
CA ALA A 375 -1.45 13.39 23.26
C ALA A 375 -2.69 12.49 23.13
N ASN A 376 -3.00 11.72 24.18
CA ASN A 376 -4.23 10.93 24.24
C ASN A 376 -5.50 11.78 24.07
N PHE A 377 -5.56 12.99 24.63
CA PHE A 377 -6.72 13.88 24.48
C PHE A 377 -6.91 14.34 23.03
N VAL A 378 -5.83 14.64 22.31
CA VAL A 378 -5.90 14.96 20.87
C VAL A 378 -6.41 13.74 20.08
N LEU A 379 -5.83 12.56 20.30
CA LEU A 379 -6.25 11.35 19.59
C LEU A 379 -7.69 10.91 19.90
N LYS A 380 -8.20 11.14 21.11
CA LYS A 380 -9.60 10.85 21.45
C LYS A 380 -10.60 11.60 20.56
N GLN A 381 -10.20 12.71 19.96
CA GLN A 381 -11.03 13.48 19.02
C GLN A 381 -10.89 12.96 17.57
N ILE A 382 -9.74 12.38 17.22
CA ILE A 382 -9.43 11.87 15.87
C ILE A 382 -9.98 10.45 15.66
N MET A 383 -9.74 9.57 16.64
CA MET A 383 -10.02 8.14 16.52
C MET A 383 -11.49 7.77 16.23
N PRO A 384 -12.53 8.53 16.65
CA PRO A 384 -13.91 8.24 16.29
C PRO A 384 -14.17 8.12 14.77
N TYR A 385 -13.46 8.91 13.94
CA TYR A 385 -13.57 8.80 12.47
C TYR A 385 -13.00 7.47 11.98
N TYR A 386 -11.83 7.08 12.48
CA TYR A 386 -11.18 5.83 12.11
C TYR A 386 -11.95 4.61 12.63
N ASP A 387 -12.51 4.67 13.83
CA ASP A 387 -13.37 3.62 14.38
C ASP A 387 -14.65 3.41 13.55
N ARG A 388 -15.18 4.50 12.96
CA ARG A 388 -16.36 4.46 12.12
C ARG A 388 -16.06 3.93 10.72
N TYR A 389 -14.97 4.39 10.11
CA TYR A 389 -14.74 4.22 8.67
C TYR A 389 -13.67 3.18 8.32
N THR A 390 -12.82 2.79 9.27
CA THR A 390 -11.62 1.99 8.98
C THR A 390 -11.40 0.82 9.94
N ALA A 391 -12.26 0.66 10.94
CA ALA A 391 -12.10 -0.39 11.94
C ALA A 391 -12.21 -1.79 11.32
N PRO A 392 -11.44 -2.77 11.83
CA PRO A 392 -11.55 -4.16 11.41
C PRO A 392 -12.95 -4.73 11.70
N TYR A 393 -13.27 -5.80 10.97
CA TYR A 393 -14.55 -6.47 11.09
C TYR A 393 -14.71 -7.15 12.46
N PHE A 394 -13.71 -7.93 12.88
CA PHE A 394 -13.70 -8.52 14.22
C PHE A 394 -13.03 -7.60 15.23
N ARG A 395 -13.63 -7.58 16.42
CA ARG A 395 -13.33 -6.64 17.48
C ARG A 395 -13.33 -7.41 18.79
N GLY A 396 -12.21 -7.41 19.49
CA GLY A 396 -12.07 -7.98 20.83
C GLY A 396 -10.65 -8.48 21.06
N VAL A 397 -10.39 -8.88 22.30
CA VAL A 397 -9.26 -9.78 22.60
C VAL A 397 -9.60 -11.14 22.01
N ASP A 398 -8.63 -11.77 21.36
CA ASP A 398 -8.75 -13.08 20.74
C ASP A 398 -7.58 -13.96 21.19
N TYR A 399 -7.81 -14.72 22.26
CA TYR A 399 -6.78 -15.61 22.81
C TYR A 399 -6.45 -16.76 21.86
N ASP A 400 -7.36 -17.15 20.95
CA ASP A 400 -7.13 -18.26 20.02
C ASP A 400 -6.04 -17.93 18.98
N VAL A 401 -5.56 -16.68 18.94
CA VAL A 401 -4.34 -16.29 18.23
C VAL A 401 -3.12 -17.10 18.64
N VAL A 402 -3.08 -17.66 19.85
CA VAL A 402 -1.96 -18.55 20.25
C VAL A 402 -1.90 -19.80 19.38
N GLU A 403 -3.05 -20.27 18.88
CA GLU A 403 -3.16 -21.43 18.00
C GLU A 403 -2.92 -21.06 16.53
N HIS A 404 -3.65 -20.07 16.00
CA HIS A 404 -3.59 -19.73 14.58
C HIS A 404 -2.51 -18.67 14.24
N GLY A 405 -2.00 -17.91 15.21
CA GLY A 405 -0.85 -17.01 15.06
C GLY A 405 -0.94 -15.97 13.95
N MET A 406 -2.15 -15.57 13.56
CA MET A 406 -2.30 -14.53 12.54
C MET A 406 -1.91 -13.17 13.15
N PRO A 407 -0.98 -12.43 12.51
CA PRO A 407 -0.57 -11.12 13.01
C PRO A 407 -1.65 -10.08 12.73
N GLY A 408 -1.71 -9.03 13.56
CA GLY A 408 -2.80 -8.04 13.57
C GLY A 408 -3.19 -7.50 12.17
N GLY A 409 -2.23 -6.91 11.46
CA GLY A 409 -2.48 -6.37 10.11
C GLY A 409 -2.99 -7.42 9.10
N ALA A 410 -2.49 -8.66 9.16
CA ALA A 410 -2.98 -9.72 8.27
C ALA A 410 -4.41 -10.11 8.63
N THR A 411 -4.70 -10.25 9.93
CA THR A 411 -6.04 -10.58 10.44
C THR A 411 -7.10 -9.64 9.88
N SER A 412 -6.91 -8.33 10.00
CA SER A 412 -7.87 -7.34 9.48
C SER A 412 -8.10 -7.48 7.96
N SER A 413 -7.03 -7.57 7.16
CA SER A 413 -7.12 -7.68 5.69
C SER A 413 -7.75 -9.00 5.21
N SER A 414 -7.45 -10.10 5.90
CA SER A 414 -7.95 -11.44 5.59
C SER A 414 -9.46 -11.53 5.82
N GLN A 415 -9.93 -10.94 6.92
CA GLN A 415 -11.36 -10.87 7.24
C GLN A 415 -12.14 -10.05 6.22
N GLU A 416 -11.63 -8.87 5.85
CA GLU A 416 -12.22 -8.04 4.80
C GLU A 416 -12.30 -8.80 3.46
N GLY A 417 -11.22 -9.50 3.09
CA GLY A 417 -11.17 -10.33 1.89
C GLY A 417 -12.18 -11.47 1.88
N ALA A 418 -12.38 -12.16 3.01
CA ALA A 418 -13.39 -13.21 3.15
C ALA A 418 -14.83 -12.67 3.13
N LEU A 419 -15.06 -11.50 3.72
CA LEU A 419 -16.36 -10.82 3.71
C LEU A 419 -16.76 -10.42 2.30
N LYS A 420 -15.88 -9.73 1.56
CA LYS A 420 -16.13 -9.30 0.17
C LYS A 420 -16.42 -10.47 -0.77
N GLN A 421 -15.90 -11.66 -0.47
CA GLN A 421 -16.14 -12.88 -1.26
C GLN A 421 -17.32 -13.73 -0.75
N GLY A 422 -17.99 -13.33 0.33
CA GLY A 422 -19.14 -14.05 0.89
C GLY A 422 -18.80 -15.30 1.71
N TYR A 423 -17.54 -15.53 2.05
CA TYR A 423 -17.06 -16.73 2.78
C TYR A 423 -16.75 -16.49 4.26
N ILE A 424 -17.12 -15.33 4.80
CA ILE A 424 -16.81 -14.96 6.20
C ILE A 424 -17.35 -15.97 7.24
N HIS A 425 -18.46 -16.63 6.93
CA HIS A 425 -19.07 -17.68 7.77
C HIS A 425 -18.18 -18.92 7.93
N LEU A 426 -17.19 -19.12 7.05
CA LEU A 426 -16.22 -20.22 7.13
C LEU A 426 -14.97 -19.86 7.93
N LEU A 427 -14.84 -18.62 8.43
CA LEU A 427 -13.64 -18.16 9.11
C LEU A 427 -13.18 -19.07 10.27
N PRO A 428 -14.05 -19.57 11.18
CA PRO A 428 -13.60 -20.44 12.26
C PRO A 428 -12.88 -21.71 11.74
N HIS A 429 -13.34 -22.24 10.60
CA HIS A 429 -12.74 -23.40 9.94
C HIS A 429 -11.40 -23.04 9.28
N MET A 430 -11.27 -21.85 8.69
CA MET A 430 -10.01 -21.34 8.15
C MET A 430 -8.97 -21.15 9.25
N LEU A 431 -9.33 -20.58 10.40
CA LEU A 431 -8.43 -20.39 11.54
C LEU A 431 -7.95 -21.74 12.11
N ARG A 432 -8.85 -22.72 12.24
CA ARG A 432 -8.48 -24.08 12.67
C ARG A 432 -7.55 -24.78 11.67
N PHE A 433 -7.84 -24.65 10.37
CA PHE A 433 -6.95 -25.18 9.32
C PHE A 433 -5.56 -24.56 9.40
N LEU A 434 -5.50 -23.24 9.64
CA LEU A 434 -4.28 -22.48 9.79
C LEU A 434 -3.47 -22.96 11.00
N ALA A 435 -4.11 -23.13 12.17
CA ALA A 435 -3.47 -23.68 13.37
C ALA A 435 -2.83 -25.07 13.11
N GLY A 436 -3.53 -25.97 12.41
CA GLY A 436 -2.97 -27.26 12.01
C GLY A 436 -1.82 -27.14 11.02
N THR A 437 -1.91 -26.25 10.04
CA THR A 437 -0.86 -26.01 9.04
C THR A 437 0.45 -25.55 9.68
N ARG A 438 0.38 -24.71 10.71
CA ARG A 438 1.56 -24.23 11.46
C ARG A 438 2.33 -25.35 12.14
N ARG A 439 1.65 -26.41 12.57
CA ARG A 439 2.26 -27.61 13.15
C ARG A 439 2.98 -28.48 12.12
N ILE A 440 2.62 -28.36 10.85
CA ILE A 440 3.15 -29.18 9.73
C ILE A 440 4.31 -28.48 9.03
N VAL A 441 4.11 -27.24 8.55
CA VAL A 441 5.09 -26.52 7.71
C VAL A 441 6.10 -25.72 8.53
N ARG A 442 5.70 -25.23 9.71
CA ARG A 442 6.57 -24.64 10.75
C ARG A 442 7.47 -23.49 10.27
N TYR A 443 6.88 -22.31 10.05
CA TYR A 443 7.57 -21.06 9.74
C TYR A 443 6.87 -19.88 10.46
N HIS A 444 7.40 -18.65 10.35
CA HIS A 444 6.80 -17.49 11.00
C HIS A 444 5.72 -16.85 10.12
N ASP A 445 4.52 -16.71 10.69
CA ASP A 445 3.37 -16.06 10.06
C ASP A 445 3.49 -14.53 10.11
N VAL A 446 4.51 -13.97 9.46
CA VAL A 446 4.68 -12.53 9.25
C VAL A 446 4.86 -12.28 7.75
N THR A 447 4.39 -11.14 7.24
CA THR A 447 4.29 -10.90 5.79
C THR A 447 5.63 -11.13 5.06
N PRO A 448 5.67 -11.87 3.94
CA PRO A 448 4.53 -12.48 3.21
C PRO A 448 4.03 -13.82 3.76
N GLY A 449 4.73 -14.44 4.72
CA GLY A 449 4.36 -15.72 5.34
C GLY A 449 2.89 -15.79 5.77
N SER A 450 2.40 -14.81 6.54
CA SER A 450 1.00 -14.79 6.97
C SER A 450 -0.02 -14.76 5.80
N GLN A 451 0.32 -14.12 4.69
CA GLN A 451 -0.53 -14.09 3.49
C GLN A 451 -0.54 -15.45 2.78
N ILE A 452 0.59 -16.16 2.79
CA ILE A 452 0.71 -17.51 2.27
C ILE A 452 -0.18 -18.45 3.09
N THR A 453 -0.03 -18.46 4.42
CA THR A 453 -0.82 -19.32 5.31
C THR A 453 -2.32 -19.06 5.17
N TRP A 454 -2.71 -17.78 5.16
CA TRP A 454 -4.10 -17.38 4.98
C TRP A 454 -4.68 -17.86 3.65
N ASN A 455 -3.98 -17.61 2.54
CA ASN A 455 -4.47 -18.02 1.22
C ASN A 455 -4.59 -19.54 1.09
N THR A 456 -3.64 -20.29 1.64
CA THR A 456 -3.74 -21.76 1.69
C THR A 456 -4.98 -22.20 2.47
N ALA A 457 -5.21 -21.67 3.68
CA ALA A 457 -6.38 -22.00 4.47
C ALA A 457 -7.69 -21.60 3.77
N PHE A 458 -7.74 -20.40 3.20
CA PHE A 458 -8.89 -19.89 2.47
C PHE A 458 -9.24 -20.79 1.27
N LEU A 459 -8.26 -21.12 0.43
CA LEU A 459 -8.47 -21.96 -0.76
C LEU A 459 -8.86 -23.38 -0.39
N SER A 460 -8.20 -24.01 0.59
CA SER A 460 -8.53 -25.37 1.02
C SER A 460 -9.95 -25.46 1.60
N VAL A 461 -10.32 -24.54 2.51
CA VAL A 461 -11.64 -24.56 3.16
C VAL A 461 -12.75 -24.20 2.19
N THR A 462 -12.58 -23.13 1.39
CA THR A 462 -13.60 -22.77 0.40
C THR A 462 -13.72 -23.79 -0.72
N GLY A 463 -12.61 -24.41 -1.13
CA GLY A 463 -12.57 -25.52 -2.08
C GLY A 463 -13.38 -26.72 -1.57
N ALA A 464 -13.15 -27.14 -0.33
CA ALA A 464 -13.92 -28.20 0.30
C ALA A 464 -15.41 -27.86 0.40
N TYR A 465 -15.73 -26.63 0.83
CA TYR A 465 -17.11 -26.15 0.90
C TYR A 465 -17.82 -26.16 -0.46
N LYS A 466 -17.14 -25.76 -1.54
CA LYS A 466 -17.70 -25.81 -2.90
C LYS A 466 -17.95 -27.24 -3.38
N ARG A 467 -17.14 -28.21 -2.96
CA ARG A 467 -17.25 -29.62 -3.38
C ARG A 467 -18.40 -30.35 -2.69
N GLY A 468 -18.64 -30.11 -1.40
CA GLY A 468 -19.63 -30.88 -0.63
C GLY A 468 -20.22 -30.16 0.58
N GLY A 469 -20.17 -28.83 0.61
CA GLY A 469 -20.68 -28.02 1.69
C GLY A 469 -19.91 -28.21 3.00
N MET A 470 -20.59 -27.97 4.12
CA MET A 470 -19.99 -28.07 5.46
C MET A 470 -19.45 -29.46 5.80
N LYS A 471 -20.09 -30.53 5.31
CA LYS A 471 -19.64 -31.90 5.54
C LYS A 471 -18.20 -32.11 5.04
N SER A 472 -17.88 -31.63 3.83
CA SER A 472 -16.53 -31.73 3.29
C SER A 472 -15.51 -30.84 4.02
N VAL A 473 -15.94 -29.72 4.59
CA VAL A 473 -15.10 -28.88 5.46
C VAL A 473 -14.77 -29.62 6.76
N GLU A 474 -15.76 -30.26 7.39
CA GLU A 474 -15.57 -31.05 8.60
C GLU A 474 -14.66 -32.26 8.36
N GLU A 475 -14.85 -32.98 7.25
CA GLU A 475 -13.97 -34.08 6.82
C GLU A 475 -12.53 -33.61 6.60
N LEU A 476 -12.33 -32.47 5.91
CA LEU A 476 -11.01 -31.87 5.71
C LEU A 476 -10.30 -31.58 7.04
N LEU A 477 -11.02 -30.99 8.00
CA LEU A 477 -10.48 -30.66 9.32
C LEU A 477 -10.24 -31.92 10.17
N ALA A 478 -11.08 -32.94 10.07
CA ALA A 478 -10.87 -34.22 10.76
C ALA A 478 -9.61 -34.94 10.26
N VAL A 479 -9.36 -34.90 8.95
CA VAL A 479 -8.11 -35.42 8.35
C VAL A 479 -6.91 -34.63 8.84
N LEU A 480 -7.00 -33.29 8.87
CA LEU A 480 -5.94 -32.45 9.42
C LEU A 480 -5.63 -32.79 10.88
N ASP A 481 -6.68 -32.95 11.71
CA ASP A 481 -6.53 -33.31 13.13
C ASP A 481 -5.88 -34.68 13.32
N ALA A 482 -6.25 -35.68 12.52
CA ALA A 482 -5.61 -36.99 12.55
C ALA A 482 -4.11 -36.87 12.21
N VAL A 483 -3.77 -36.11 11.16
CA VAL A 483 -2.38 -35.91 10.73
C VAL A 483 -1.53 -35.21 11.79
N ILE A 484 -2.08 -34.26 12.56
CA ILE A 484 -1.30 -33.51 13.56
C ILE A 484 -1.22 -34.18 14.94
N HIS A 485 -2.13 -35.11 15.27
CA HIS A 485 -2.18 -35.78 16.58
C HIS A 485 -1.71 -37.24 16.56
N THR A 486 -1.70 -37.89 15.39
CA THR A 486 -1.25 -39.29 15.24
C THR A 486 0.13 -39.33 14.59
N PRO A 487 1.11 -40.04 15.18
CA PRO A 487 2.41 -40.25 14.55
C PRO A 487 2.30 -40.86 13.15
N GLU A 488 3.21 -40.51 12.24
CA GLU A 488 3.19 -40.96 10.84
C GLU A 488 3.11 -42.50 10.69
N SER A 489 3.77 -43.24 11.59
CA SER A 489 3.79 -44.71 11.61
C SER A 489 2.45 -45.34 12.01
N GLU A 490 1.59 -44.60 12.69
CA GLU A 490 0.30 -45.07 13.23
C GLU A 490 -0.89 -44.59 12.39
N LEU A 491 -0.67 -43.70 11.42
CA LEU A 491 -1.71 -43.25 10.49
C LEU A 491 -2.16 -44.40 9.58
N GLY A 492 -3.47 -44.62 9.52
CA GLY A 492 -4.09 -45.55 8.57
C GLY A 492 -3.83 -45.15 7.12
N GLU A 493 -3.75 -46.13 6.22
CA GLU A 493 -3.50 -45.89 4.79
C GLU A 493 -4.62 -45.09 4.11
N ASP A 494 -5.84 -45.18 4.65
CA ASP A 494 -6.97 -44.34 4.26
C ASP A 494 -6.69 -42.86 4.55
N ILE A 495 -6.26 -42.52 5.76
CA ILE A 495 -5.93 -41.13 6.13
C ILE A 495 -4.70 -40.64 5.35
N LYS A 496 -3.68 -41.49 5.14
CA LYS A 496 -2.50 -41.15 4.33
C LYS A 496 -2.85 -40.85 2.86
N SER A 497 -3.89 -41.48 2.34
CA SER A 497 -4.41 -41.19 1.01
C SER A 497 -5.21 -39.88 0.98
N VAL A 498 -6.17 -39.71 1.91
CA VAL A 498 -7.05 -38.54 1.93
C VAL A 498 -6.31 -37.24 2.31
N ARG A 499 -5.25 -37.30 3.14
CA ARG A 499 -4.46 -36.10 3.51
C ARG A 499 -3.86 -35.36 2.32
N LEU A 500 -3.69 -36.02 1.17
CA LEU A 500 -3.19 -35.37 -0.03
C LEU A 500 -4.14 -34.27 -0.55
N GLN A 501 -5.39 -34.23 -0.08
CA GLN A 501 -6.33 -33.15 -0.37
C GLN A 501 -6.06 -31.87 0.43
N LEU A 502 -5.29 -31.91 1.52
CA LEU A 502 -5.12 -30.76 2.44
C LEU A 502 -4.57 -29.51 1.72
N TYR A 503 -3.57 -29.69 0.86
CA TYR A 503 -2.89 -28.61 0.14
C TYR A 503 -3.06 -28.69 -1.39
N ALA A 504 -3.98 -29.52 -1.88
CA ALA A 504 -4.22 -29.70 -3.32
C ALA A 504 -4.67 -28.41 -4.02
N ASP A 505 -5.42 -27.56 -3.30
CA ASP A 505 -5.92 -26.28 -3.80
C ASP A 505 -4.93 -25.11 -3.56
N SER A 506 -3.70 -25.40 -3.13
CA SER A 506 -2.71 -24.35 -2.80
C SER A 506 -2.18 -23.60 -4.02
N ASN A 507 -1.86 -22.31 -3.82
CA ASN A 507 -1.36 -21.44 -4.87
C ASN A 507 0.16 -21.49 -5.03
N ASP A 508 0.67 -20.77 -6.04
CA ASP A 508 2.10 -20.72 -6.34
C ASP A 508 2.94 -20.12 -5.21
N ALA A 509 2.38 -19.24 -4.39
CA ALA A 509 3.13 -18.67 -3.26
C ALA A 509 3.45 -19.74 -2.21
N PHE A 510 2.50 -20.61 -1.88
CA PHE A 510 2.73 -21.76 -1.00
C PHE A 510 3.71 -22.76 -1.64
N LYS A 511 3.54 -23.08 -2.92
CA LYS A 511 4.47 -23.96 -3.65
C LYS A 511 5.90 -23.41 -3.66
N ASN A 512 6.07 -22.11 -3.90
CA ASN A 512 7.37 -21.45 -3.88
C ASN A 512 7.99 -21.42 -2.47
N LEU A 513 7.18 -21.33 -1.40
CA LEU A 513 7.63 -21.51 -0.02
C LEU A 513 8.18 -22.92 0.21
N LEU A 514 7.44 -23.95 -0.21
CA LEU A 514 7.89 -25.34 -0.11
C LEU A 514 9.19 -25.60 -0.89
N MET A 515 9.37 -24.95 -2.03
CA MET A 515 10.62 -25.05 -2.80
C MET A 515 11.79 -24.25 -2.20
N GLY A 516 11.56 -23.43 -1.17
CA GLY A 516 12.58 -22.58 -0.54
C GLY A 516 12.94 -21.33 -1.36
N LYS A 517 12.09 -20.91 -2.31
CA LYS A 517 12.34 -19.71 -3.16
C LYS A 517 12.26 -18.38 -2.40
N PHE A 518 11.90 -18.40 -1.12
CA PHE A 518 11.96 -17.23 -0.24
C PHE A 518 13.19 -17.26 0.69
N GLY A 519 13.97 -18.34 0.67
CA GLY A 519 15.07 -18.58 1.60
C GLY A 519 14.91 -19.88 2.38
N ARG A 520 15.89 -20.15 3.26
CA ARG A 520 15.92 -21.32 4.13
C ARG A 520 14.78 -21.30 5.14
N LEU A 521 13.96 -22.35 5.17
CA LEU A 521 12.95 -22.55 6.22
C LEU A 521 13.61 -22.73 7.59
N PRO A 522 13.08 -22.09 8.66
CA PRO A 522 13.76 -22.02 9.95
C PRO A 522 13.92 -23.39 10.64
N LEU A 523 12.99 -24.32 10.40
CA LEU A 523 13.00 -25.67 10.99
C LEU A 523 13.11 -26.77 9.92
N GLY A 524 13.67 -26.43 8.75
CA GLY A 524 13.83 -27.34 7.62
C GLY A 524 12.56 -27.54 6.78
N PHE A 525 12.67 -28.34 5.73
CA PHE A 525 11.55 -28.63 4.84
C PHE A 525 10.50 -29.54 5.51
N PRO A 526 9.20 -29.37 5.17
CA PRO A 526 8.16 -30.27 5.67
C PRO A 526 8.25 -31.66 5.04
N PRO A 527 7.53 -32.65 5.60
CA PRO A 527 7.50 -34.01 5.06
C PRO A 527 7.08 -34.09 3.58
N ASP A 528 7.58 -35.08 2.86
CA ASP A 528 7.38 -35.22 1.40
C ASP A 528 5.90 -35.35 1.00
N TRP A 529 5.04 -35.89 1.87
CA TRP A 529 3.60 -35.96 1.59
C TRP A 529 2.96 -34.57 1.39
N VAL A 530 3.51 -33.52 2.02
CA VAL A 530 3.05 -32.13 1.81
C VAL A 530 3.29 -31.70 0.36
N TYR A 531 4.37 -32.16 -0.25
CA TYR A 531 4.68 -31.91 -1.66
C TYR A 531 3.77 -32.73 -2.55
N HIS A 532 3.55 -34.01 -2.23
CA HIS A 532 2.56 -34.83 -2.95
C HIS A 532 1.16 -34.21 -2.89
N SER A 533 0.79 -33.58 -1.78
CA SER A 533 -0.46 -32.85 -1.65
C SER A 533 -0.48 -31.59 -2.52
N ALA A 534 0.55 -30.74 -2.49
CA ALA A 534 0.56 -29.46 -3.19
C ALA A 534 0.87 -29.56 -4.70
N PHE A 535 1.71 -30.51 -5.12
CA PHE A 535 2.21 -30.65 -6.49
C PHE A 535 1.65 -31.88 -7.22
N GLY A 536 0.97 -32.79 -6.53
CA GLY A 536 0.48 -34.02 -7.13
C GLY A 536 1.61 -34.84 -7.77
N ALA A 537 1.47 -35.11 -9.07
CA ALA A 537 2.43 -35.88 -9.84
C ALA A 537 3.82 -35.22 -9.97
N GLU A 538 3.90 -33.90 -9.82
CA GLU A 538 5.16 -33.14 -9.94
C GLU A 538 5.99 -33.11 -8.65
N ALA A 539 5.48 -33.70 -7.56
CA ALA A 539 6.14 -33.66 -6.26
C ALA A 539 7.59 -34.17 -6.26
N PRO A 540 7.98 -35.29 -6.91
CA PRO A 540 9.38 -35.71 -6.94
C PRO A 540 10.30 -34.68 -7.59
N ALA A 541 9.84 -34.00 -8.64
CA ALA A 541 10.60 -32.93 -9.29
C ALA A 541 10.73 -31.70 -8.39
N ALA A 542 9.65 -31.32 -7.71
CA ALA A 542 9.67 -30.21 -6.75
C ALA A 542 10.61 -30.48 -5.56
N ILE A 543 10.65 -31.71 -5.05
CA ILE A 543 11.55 -32.14 -3.98
C ILE A 543 13.02 -32.05 -4.43
N ALA A 544 13.33 -32.51 -5.65
CA ALA A 544 14.67 -32.45 -6.22
C ALA A 544 15.16 -31.01 -6.48
N GLN A 545 14.23 -30.07 -6.65
CA GLN A 545 14.51 -28.64 -6.92
C GLN A 545 14.47 -27.76 -5.66
N ARG A 546 14.36 -28.33 -4.46
CA ARG A 546 14.43 -27.57 -3.19
C ARG A 546 15.74 -26.80 -3.11
N THR A 547 15.68 -25.56 -2.63
CA THR A 547 16.86 -24.71 -2.39
C THR A 547 16.82 -24.05 -1.03
N THR A 548 17.98 -23.80 -0.44
CA THR A 548 18.15 -22.97 0.75
C THR A 548 18.87 -21.65 0.46
N ALA A 549 19.20 -21.38 -0.80
CA ALA A 549 19.87 -20.17 -1.24
C ALA A 549 19.01 -18.92 -1.00
N SER A 550 19.64 -17.75 -0.86
CA SER A 550 18.90 -16.50 -0.81
C SER A 550 18.23 -16.26 -2.17
N PRO A 551 16.97 -15.77 -2.22
CA PRO A 551 16.39 -15.31 -3.48
C PRO A 551 17.20 -14.17 -4.11
N LEU A 552 17.93 -13.39 -3.31
CA LEU A 552 18.69 -12.23 -3.76
C LEU A 552 19.90 -12.61 -4.63
N ASP A 553 20.51 -13.77 -4.37
CA ASP A 553 21.71 -14.24 -5.08
C ASP A 553 21.48 -14.44 -6.59
N SER A 554 20.22 -14.66 -6.97
CA SER A 554 19.81 -14.91 -8.36
C SER A 554 19.37 -13.66 -9.13
N LEU A 555 19.28 -12.50 -8.48
CA LEU A 555 18.67 -11.31 -9.08
C LEU A 555 19.71 -10.45 -9.80
N PRO A 556 19.57 -10.23 -11.12
CA PRO A 556 20.47 -9.33 -11.84
C PRO A 556 20.21 -7.86 -11.46
N PRO A 557 21.24 -6.98 -11.52
CA PRO A 557 21.07 -5.56 -11.28
C PRO A 557 20.03 -4.91 -12.20
N VAL A 558 19.25 -3.96 -11.66
CA VAL A 558 18.30 -3.16 -12.46
C VAL A 558 19.04 -2.04 -13.20
N ASN A 559 18.67 -1.76 -14.44
CA ASN A 559 19.13 -0.57 -15.14
C ASN A 559 18.33 0.67 -14.70
N LEU A 560 18.81 1.32 -13.63
CA LEU A 560 18.13 2.46 -13.00
C LEU A 560 17.97 3.66 -13.97
N GLU A 561 18.94 3.90 -14.85
CA GLU A 561 18.88 5.01 -15.80
C GLU A 561 17.78 4.79 -16.85
N ALA A 562 17.64 3.57 -17.36
CA ALA A 562 16.57 3.21 -18.28
C ALA A 562 15.18 3.36 -17.63
N GLU A 563 15.04 2.93 -16.36
CA GLU A 563 13.79 3.09 -15.61
C GLU A 563 13.46 4.57 -15.35
N LYS A 564 14.46 5.40 -15.03
CA LYS A 564 14.27 6.84 -14.82
C LYS A 564 13.78 7.52 -16.12
N GLN A 565 14.35 7.16 -17.26
CA GLN A 565 13.94 7.67 -18.56
C GLN A 565 12.52 7.21 -18.94
N LEU A 566 12.16 5.95 -18.65
CA LEU A 566 10.83 5.42 -18.89
C LEU A 566 9.77 6.15 -18.06
N LEU A 567 10.03 6.36 -16.76
CA LEU A 567 9.16 7.15 -15.90
C LEU A 567 9.04 8.58 -16.42
N GLY A 568 10.17 9.21 -16.78
CA GLY A 568 10.17 10.58 -17.28
C GLY A 568 9.35 10.77 -18.56
N LYS A 569 9.38 9.80 -19.48
CA LYS A 569 8.50 9.77 -20.66
C LYS A 569 7.03 9.60 -20.26
N THR A 570 6.75 8.74 -19.28
CA THR A 570 5.39 8.43 -18.81
C THR A 570 4.71 9.65 -18.18
N ILE A 571 5.42 10.38 -17.33
CA ILE A 571 4.88 11.57 -16.65
C ILE A 571 5.09 12.87 -17.46
N GLY A 572 5.82 12.78 -18.56
CA GLY A 572 6.15 13.91 -19.45
C GLY A 572 7.13 14.92 -18.84
N ARG A 573 7.84 14.60 -17.76
CA ARG A 573 8.80 15.48 -17.07
C ARG A 573 9.86 14.68 -16.34
N GLU A 574 10.93 15.33 -15.89
CA GLU A 574 11.87 14.64 -15.01
C GLU A 574 11.18 14.27 -13.67
N PRO A 575 11.27 13.00 -13.24
CA PRO A 575 10.76 12.58 -11.94
C PRO A 575 11.64 13.12 -10.81
N THR A 576 11.04 13.43 -9.67
CA THR A 576 11.81 13.74 -8.45
C THR A 576 12.53 12.49 -7.96
N PRO A 577 13.57 12.63 -7.10
CA PRO A 577 14.24 11.48 -6.51
C PRO A 577 13.27 10.52 -5.80
N GLU A 578 12.33 11.07 -5.02
CA GLU A 578 11.31 10.28 -4.34
C GLU A 578 10.40 9.58 -5.34
N GLU A 579 9.83 10.28 -6.33
CA GLU A 579 8.96 9.66 -7.35
C GLU A 579 9.66 8.51 -8.07
N PHE A 580 10.95 8.66 -8.35
CA PHE A 580 11.73 7.59 -8.95
C PHE A 580 11.86 6.39 -8.01
N VAL A 581 12.21 6.59 -6.73
CA VAL A 581 12.27 5.51 -5.72
C VAL A 581 10.91 4.83 -5.55
N LEU A 582 9.81 5.60 -5.49
CA LEU A 582 8.45 5.06 -5.44
C LEU A 582 8.17 4.19 -6.67
N TYR A 583 8.50 4.66 -7.87
CA TYR A 583 8.27 3.94 -9.12
C TYR A 583 9.05 2.64 -9.21
N VAL A 584 10.35 2.62 -8.87
CA VAL A 584 11.14 1.37 -8.94
C VAL A 584 10.72 0.34 -7.89
N ASN A 585 10.08 0.77 -6.80
CA ASN A 585 9.51 -0.12 -5.79
C ASN A 585 8.08 -0.57 -6.14
N HIS A 586 7.25 0.33 -6.67
CA HIS A 586 5.82 0.16 -6.96
C HIS A 586 5.39 0.95 -8.22
N PRO A 587 5.70 0.46 -9.44
CA PRO A 587 5.53 1.26 -10.66
C PRO A 587 4.11 1.80 -10.89
N ALA A 588 3.12 0.91 -10.79
CA ALA A 588 1.73 1.25 -11.05
C ALA A 588 1.14 2.19 -9.98
N ASP A 589 1.50 1.96 -8.72
CA ASP A 589 0.98 2.76 -7.61
C ASP A 589 1.61 4.15 -7.62
N ALA A 590 2.92 4.24 -7.85
CA ALA A 590 3.61 5.52 -7.97
C ALA A 590 3.03 6.39 -9.10
N VAL A 591 2.79 5.83 -10.29
CA VAL A 591 2.18 6.57 -11.41
C VAL A 591 0.79 7.08 -11.04
N LYS A 592 -0.06 6.24 -10.41
CA LYS A 592 -1.39 6.67 -9.93
C LYS A 592 -1.29 7.80 -8.91
N THR A 593 -0.37 7.73 -7.96
CA THR A 593 -0.20 8.78 -6.95
C THR A 593 0.33 10.07 -7.60
N ILE A 594 1.26 10.00 -8.56
CA ILE A 594 1.72 11.18 -9.32
C ILE A 594 0.55 11.83 -10.08
N GLU A 595 -0.29 11.02 -10.73
CA GLU A 595 -1.46 11.51 -11.45
C GLU A 595 -2.53 12.11 -10.51
N PHE A 596 -2.71 11.52 -9.32
CA PHE A 596 -3.52 12.09 -8.26
C PHE A 596 -3.00 13.47 -7.85
N PHE A 597 -1.70 13.60 -7.54
CA PHE A 597 -1.10 14.88 -7.15
C PHE A 597 -1.23 15.93 -8.27
N LYS A 598 -1.08 15.51 -9.53
CA LYS A 598 -1.31 16.36 -10.70
C LYS A 598 -2.75 16.88 -10.72
N THR A 599 -3.73 16.02 -10.45
CA THR A 599 -5.16 16.35 -10.55
C THR A 599 -5.68 17.14 -9.35
N TYR A 600 -5.35 16.70 -8.13
CA TYR A 600 -5.97 17.15 -6.88
C TYR A 600 -5.04 17.88 -5.93
N GLY A 601 -3.72 17.82 -6.13
CA GLY A 601 -2.77 18.42 -5.19
C GLY A 601 -2.55 17.55 -3.95
N ASN A 602 -2.24 18.19 -2.82
CA ASN A 602 -1.87 17.51 -1.58
C ASN A 602 -3.08 17.35 -0.67
N ALA A 603 -3.62 16.12 -0.59
CA ALA A 603 -4.78 15.78 0.23
C ALA A 603 -4.58 16.04 1.74
N ASN A 604 -3.34 16.07 2.23
CA ASN A 604 -3.02 16.33 3.64
C ASN A 604 -3.27 17.79 4.08
N GLN A 605 -3.77 18.64 3.19
CA GLN A 605 -4.25 19.99 3.52
C GLN A 605 -5.72 20.02 3.89
N LEU A 606 -6.44 18.92 3.62
CA LEU A 606 -7.85 18.81 3.95
C LEU A 606 -8.03 18.30 5.39
N PRO A 607 -8.94 18.90 6.18
CA PRO A 607 -9.32 18.40 7.49
C PRO A 607 -9.84 16.96 7.46
N LEU A 608 -9.80 16.29 8.62
CA LEU A 608 -10.18 14.89 8.81
C LEU A 608 -11.62 14.59 8.36
N ASP A 609 -12.58 15.40 8.82
CA ASP A 609 -13.99 15.26 8.48
C ASP A 609 -14.25 15.47 6.99
N VAL A 610 -13.61 16.47 6.38
CA VAL A 610 -13.71 16.73 4.93
C VAL A 610 -13.12 15.58 4.12
N TRP A 611 -12.00 15.00 4.57
CA TRP A 611 -11.38 13.86 3.91
C TRP A 611 -12.30 12.63 3.88
N PHE A 612 -13.11 12.38 4.90
CA PHE A 612 -14.03 11.24 4.94
C PHE A 612 -15.41 11.56 4.35
N GLU A 613 -15.93 12.76 4.60
CA GLU A 613 -17.35 13.08 4.43
C GLU A 613 -17.63 14.24 3.46
N GLY A 614 -16.62 15.03 3.10
CA GLY A 614 -16.78 16.25 2.29
C GLY A 614 -17.53 17.37 3.04
N LEU A 615 -18.16 18.25 2.29
CA LEU A 615 -18.95 19.40 2.75
C LEU A 615 -20.43 19.23 2.42
N ASP A 616 -21.31 19.83 3.22
CA ASP A 616 -22.71 20.06 2.87
C ASP A 616 -22.86 21.41 2.16
N VAL A 617 -24.00 21.57 1.48
CA VAL A 617 -24.38 22.85 0.86
C VAL A 617 -24.54 23.92 1.95
N GLY A 618 -23.93 25.09 1.73
CA GLY A 618 -23.91 26.23 2.64
C GLY A 618 -22.82 26.15 3.72
N GLU A 619 -22.02 25.08 3.77
CA GLU A 619 -20.91 24.98 4.72
C GLU A 619 -19.61 25.56 4.17
N LYS A 620 -18.88 26.22 5.07
CA LYS A 620 -17.59 26.82 4.80
C LYS A 620 -16.44 25.92 5.26
N LEU A 621 -15.41 25.86 4.45
CA LEU A 621 -14.14 25.21 4.72
C LEU A 621 -13.02 26.24 4.69
N TRP A 622 -12.25 26.28 5.78
CA TRP A 622 -10.99 27.00 5.85
C TRP A 622 -9.84 26.01 5.75
N PHE A 623 -8.97 26.18 4.77
CA PHE A 623 -7.76 25.35 4.63
C PHE A 623 -6.54 26.20 4.27
N LYS A 624 -5.35 25.66 4.50
CA LYS A 624 -4.09 26.32 4.14
C LYS A 624 -3.44 25.60 2.97
N ASP A 625 -2.89 26.36 2.03
CA ASP A 625 -2.11 25.79 0.94
C ASP A 625 -0.69 25.37 1.35
N GLY A 626 0.12 24.96 0.38
CA GLY A 626 1.48 24.46 0.62
C GLY A 626 2.46 25.52 1.15
N PHE A 627 2.09 26.79 1.06
CA PHE A 627 2.87 27.92 1.56
C PHE A 627 2.27 28.50 2.84
N GLY A 628 1.22 27.87 3.39
CA GLY A 628 0.53 28.31 4.59
C GLY A 628 -0.48 29.45 4.35
N LYS A 629 -0.76 29.81 3.09
CA LYS A 629 -1.76 30.83 2.76
C LYS A 629 -3.16 30.28 3.05
N PRO A 630 -4.01 30.99 3.81
CA PRO A 630 -5.37 30.56 4.08
C PRO A 630 -6.26 30.76 2.84
N HIS A 631 -7.20 29.84 2.66
CA HIS A 631 -8.23 29.85 1.64
C HIS A 631 -9.60 29.54 2.27
N GLU A 632 -10.64 30.19 1.77
CA GLU A 632 -12.04 29.91 2.13
C GLU A 632 -12.76 29.27 0.95
N MET A 633 -13.42 28.13 1.17
CA MET A 633 -14.28 27.47 0.19
C MET A 633 -15.69 27.30 0.77
N GLU A 634 -16.73 27.52 -0.05
CA GLU A 634 -18.13 27.28 0.34
C GLU A 634 -18.87 26.58 -0.81
N ILE A 635 -19.54 25.45 -0.53
CA ILE A 635 -20.39 24.79 -1.53
C ILE A 635 -21.74 25.52 -1.59
N LEU A 636 -22.07 26.05 -2.76
CA LEU A 636 -23.32 26.77 -3.01
C LEU A 636 -24.45 25.84 -3.42
N ASP A 637 -24.16 24.86 -4.27
CA ASP A 637 -25.13 23.88 -4.76
C ASP A 637 -24.44 22.58 -5.21
N ILE A 638 -25.16 21.47 -5.10
CA ILE A 638 -24.79 20.18 -5.67
C ILE A 638 -26.01 19.65 -6.42
N SER A 639 -25.95 19.70 -7.74
CA SER A 639 -27.06 19.29 -8.60
C SER A 639 -27.41 17.81 -8.39
N LEU A 640 -28.63 17.43 -8.78
CA LEU A 640 -28.97 16.02 -8.96
C LEU A 640 -28.13 15.40 -10.10
N PRO A 641 -27.87 14.08 -10.07
CA PRO A 641 -27.21 13.40 -11.16
C PRO A 641 -28.04 13.50 -12.44
N ASP A 642 -27.40 13.84 -13.56
CA ASP A 642 -28.01 13.79 -14.89
C ASP A 642 -28.15 12.35 -15.43
N ASP A 643 -28.66 12.19 -16.66
CA ASP A 643 -28.79 10.87 -17.31
C ASP A 643 -27.45 10.14 -17.48
N ASN A 644 -26.34 10.89 -17.51
CA ASN A 644 -24.99 10.35 -17.51
C ASN A 644 -24.48 10.06 -16.10
N GLY A 645 -25.26 10.25 -15.04
CA GLY A 645 -24.83 10.08 -13.65
C GLY A 645 -23.80 11.13 -13.19
N MET A 646 -23.76 12.30 -13.83
CA MET A 646 -22.90 13.43 -13.48
C MET A 646 -23.65 14.43 -12.60
N CYS A 647 -23.03 14.84 -11.49
CA CYS A 647 -23.45 15.98 -10.68
C CYS A 647 -22.53 17.17 -10.95
N THR A 648 -23.06 18.38 -10.94
CA THR A 648 -22.25 19.60 -10.94
C THR A 648 -22.24 20.21 -9.55
N VAL A 649 -21.04 20.41 -9.00
CA VAL A 649 -20.83 21.11 -7.72
C VAL A 649 -20.49 22.55 -8.02
N TRP A 650 -21.31 23.48 -7.53
CA TRP A 650 -21.06 24.91 -7.56
C TRP A 650 -20.50 25.36 -6.22
N TYR A 651 -19.38 26.08 -6.23
CA TYR A 651 -18.73 26.54 -5.01
C TYR A 651 -18.02 27.87 -5.21
N THR A 652 -17.80 28.59 -4.12
CA THR A 652 -16.86 29.72 -4.11
C THR A 652 -15.52 29.26 -3.54
N LEU A 653 -14.44 29.86 -4.04
CA LEU A 653 -13.09 29.72 -3.49
C LEU A 653 -12.44 31.11 -3.50
N ASP A 654 -12.11 31.65 -2.33
CA ASP A 654 -11.62 33.03 -2.17
C ASP A 654 -12.48 34.08 -2.89
N HIS A 655 -13.81 33.92 -2.82
CA HIS A 655 -14.82 34.76 -3.48
C HIS A 655 -14.93 34.65 -5.01
N GLU A 656 -14.16 33.76 -5.64
CA GLU A 656 -14.33 33.41 -7.05
C GLU A 656 -15.30 32.22 -7.21
N PHE A 657 -16.13 32.24 -8.25
CA PHE A 657 -17.10 31.17 -8.53
C PHE A 657 -16.48 30.07 -9.38
N PHE A 658 -16.62 28.83 -8.91
CA PHE A 658 -16.20 27.63 -9.62
C PHE A 658 -17.36 26.66 -9.77
N HIS A 659 -17.28 25.85 -10.82
CA HIS A 659 -18.10 24.64 -10.95
C HIS A 659 -17.19 23.45 -11.24
N HIS A 660 -17.55 22.28 -10.73
CA HIS A 660 -16.83 21.04 -10.99
C HIS A 660 -17.82 19.90 -11.26
N PRO A 661 -17.79 19.31 -12.47
CA PRO A 661 -18.60 18.13 -12.77
C PRO A 661 -17.96 16.87 -12.17
N VAL A 662 -18.76 16.07 -11.46
CA VAL A 662 -18.35 14.87 -10.75
C VAL A 662 -19.24 13.69 -11.16
N LYS A 663 -18.64 12.58 -11.53
CA LYS A 663 -19.35 11.32 -11.80
C LYS A 663 -19.77 10.66 -10.49
N VAL A 664 -21.06 10.58 -10.18
CA VAL A 664 -21.56 10.01 -8.90
C VAL A 664 -22.34 8.71 -9.06
N ALA A 665 -22.88 8.43 -10.25
CA ALA A 665 -23.64 7.22 -10.51
C ALA A 665 -23.29 6.63 -11.89
N ALA A 666 -23.64 5.36 -12.08
CA ALA A 666 -23.74 4.82 -13.43
C ALA A 666 -24.82 5.59 -14.20
N PRO A 667 -24.69 5.76 -15.53
CA PRO A 667 -25.72 6.39 -16.33
C PRO A 667 -27.09 5.73 -16.10
N THR A 668 -28.07 6.46 -15.60
CA THR A 668 -29.44 5.98 -15.40
C THR A 668 -30.25 6.26 -16.65
N GLY A 669 -30.09 5.35 -17.60
CA GLY A 669 -30.82 5.29 -18.85
C GLY A 669 -30.29 4.10 -19.61
N THR A 670 -31.10 3.52 -20.49
CA THR A 670 -30.56 2.72 -21.60
C THR A 670 -29.72 3.65 -22.48
N ALA A 671 -28.53 4.04 -22.03
CA ALA A 671 -27.56 4.80 -22.80
C ALA A 671 -27.05 3.96 -24.00
N GLN A 672 -27.35 2.66 -24.01
CA GLN A 672 -27.22 1.80 -25.19
C GLN A 672 -28.39 1.90 -26.19
N ASP A 673 -29.46 2.65 -25.91
CA ASP A 673 -30.62 2.78 -26.82
C ASP A 673 -31.09 4.21 -27.12
N LYS A 674 -30.66 5.23 -26.36
CA LYS A 674 -31.04 6.64 -26.64
C LYS A 674 -30.01 7.44 -27.45
N GLY A 675 -28.89 6.84 -27.85
CA GLY A 675 -27.83 7.51 -28.60
C GLY A 675 -27.33 6.76 -29.83
N ILE A 676 -28.01 5.69 -30.27
CA ILE A 676 -27.66 5.02 -31.52
C ILE A 676 -28.14 5.91 -32.66
N GLU A 677 -27.22 6.70 -33.21
CA GLU A 677 -27.46 7.43 -34.46
C GLU A 677 -27.66 6.39 -35.55
N MET A 678 -28.83 6.41 -36.19
CA MET A 678 -29.16 5.50 -37.28
C MET A 678 -28.70 6.11 -38.59
N ALA A 679 -28.14 5.28 -39.47
CA ALA A 679 -27.78 5.72 -40.81
C ALA A 679 -29.07 6.03 -41.59
N ASP A 680 -29.15 7.25 -42.14
CA ASP A 680 -30.11 7.58 -43.20
C ASP A 680 -29.89 6.67 -44.43
N PRO A 681 -30.85 5.79 -44.80
CA PRO A 681 -30.71 4.88 -45.94
C PRO A 681 -30.55 5.59 -47.29
N ASP A 682 -31.01 6.84 -47.40
CA ASP A 682 -30.94 7.63 -48.63
C ASP A 682 -29.64 8.44 -48.72
N ASN A 683 -28.79 8.42 -47.67
CA ASN A 683 -27.52 9.13 -47.66
C ASN A 683 -26.34 8.21 -48.05
N PRO A 684 -25.75 8.38 -49.25
CA PRO A 684 -24.65 7.53 -49.73
C PRO A 684 -23.34 7.74 -48.96
N TRP A 685 -23.27 8.73 -48.06
CA TRP A 685 -22.10 8.98 -47.21
C TRP A 685 -22.19 8.28 -45.85
N HIS A 686 -23.27 7.55 -45.57
CA HIS A 686 -23.43 6.81 -44.32
C HIS A 686 -23.08 5.33 -44.50
N ILE A 687 -22.25 4.81 -43.60
CA ILE A 687 -21.92 3.39 -43.53
C ILE A 687 -22.59 2.83 -42.26
N ALA A 688 -23.57 1.95 -42.48
CA ALA A 688 -24.39 1.37 -41.42
C ALA A 688 -23.99 -0.07 -41.09
N ALA A 689 -24.33 -0.52 -39.88
CA ALA A 689 -24.32 -1.93 -39.55
C ALA A 689 -25.45 -2.68 -40.28
N PRO A 690 -25.17 -3.73 -41.07
CA PRO A 690 -26.16 -4.42 -41.90
C PRO A 690 -27.06 -5.38 -41.11
N SER A 691 -26.66 -5.77 -39.90
CA SER A 691 -27.44 -6.58 -38.97
C SER A 691 -26.92 -6.39 -37.55
N ASN A 692 -27.64 -6.92 -36.56
CA ASN A 692 -27.14 -7.01 -35.20
C ASN A 692 -25.89 -7.92 -35.18
N GLY A 693 -24.85 -7.50 -34.47
CA GLY A 693 -23.57 -8.22 -34.40
C GLY A 693 -22.57 -7.50 -33.49
N ASP A 694 -21.30 -7.90 -33.54
CA ASP A 694 -20.24 -7.32 -32.72
C ASP A 694 -19.11 -6.76 -33.60
N LEU A 695 -18.84 -5.46 -33.53
CA LEU A 695 -17.70 -4.81 -34.16
C LEU A 695 -16.41 -5.26 -33.45
N TRP A 696 -15.47 -5.86 -34.18
CA TRP A 696 -14.23 -6.36 -33.60
C TRP A 696 -13.00 -5.55 -34.00
N VAL A 697 -12.98 -4.96 -35.22
CA VAL A 697 -11.92 -4.06 -35.68
C VAL A 697 -12.47 -2.92 -36.54
N MET A 698 -11.98 -1.70 -36.29
CA MET A 698 -12.18 -0.51 -37.13
C MET A 698 -10.85 -0.12 -37.80
N HIS A 699 -10.80 -0.12 -39.14
CA HIS A 699 -9.56 0.11 -39.90
C HIS A 699 -9.30 1.60 -40.18
N VAL A 700 -10.35 2.43 -40.16
CA VAL A 700 -10.26 3.85 -40.51
C VAL A 700 -10.38 4.77 -39.30
N ARG A 701 -9.94 6.01 -39.44
CA ARG A 701 -10.07 7.07 -38.43
C ARG A 701 -10.61 8.35 -39.10
N PRO A 702 -11.17 9.31 -38.34
CA PRO A 702 -11.50 10.63 -38.89
C PRO A 702 -10.32 11.23 -39.66
N GLY A 703 -10.55 11.67 -40.88
CA GLY A 703 -9.54 12.16 -41.83
C GLY A 703 -8.95 11.12 -42.78
N SER A 704 -9.22 9.82 -42.62
CA SER A 704 -8.79 8.78 -43.57
C SER A 704 -9.48 8.97 -44.93
N ARG A 705 -8.73 8.82 -46.03
CA ARG A 705 -9.30 8.66 -47.37
C ARG A 705 -9.68 7.21 -47.58
N VAL A 706 -10.83 6.98 -48.22
CA VAL A 706 -11.32 5.65 -48.60
C VAL A 706 -11.76 5.66 -50.06
N GLN A 707 -11.48 4.58 -50.78
CA GLN A 707 -11.99 4.33 -52.13
C GLN A 707 -13.27 3.50 -52.10
N GLU A 708 -14.12 3.63 -53.12
CA GLU A 708 -15.30 2.77 -53.29
C GLU A 708 -14.90 1.29 -53.25
N GLY A 709 -15.53 0.53 -52.34
CA GLY A 709 -15.23 -0.88 -52.11
C GLY A 709 -14.08 -1.16 -51.12
N GLU A 710 -13.38 -0.15 -50.60
CA GLU A 710 -12.33 -0.32 -49.59
C GLU A 710 -12.92 -0.73 -48.24
N GLU A 711 -12.28 -1.66 -47.54
CA GLU A 711 -12.70 -2.18 -46.24
C GLU A 711 -12.50 -1.15 -45.12
N VAL A 712 -13.59 -0.84 -44.42
CA VAL A 712 -13.66 0.22 -43.40
C VAL A 712 -13.62 -0.39 -42.00
N CYS A 713 -14.38 -1.47 -41.77
CA CYS A 713 -14.42 -2.17 -40.49
C CYS A 713 -15.02 -3.58 -40.63
N ASN A 714 -14.76 -4.43 -39.64
CA ASN A 714 -15.25 -5.80 -39.63
C ASN A 714 -16.15 -6.08 -38.42
N ILE A 715 -17.27 -6.73 -38.70
CA ILE A 715 -18.27 -7.13 -37.70
C ILE A 715 -18.42 -8.65 -37.68
N ALA A 716 -18.65 -9.21 -36.51
CA ALA A 716 -18.97 -10.62 -36.30
C ALA A 716 -20.49 -10.79 -36.16
N ILE A 717 -21.09 -11.61 -37.02
CA ILE A 717 -22.52 -11.95 -37.01
C ILE A 717 -22.63 -13.46 -36.95
N MET A 718 -23.25 -14.01 -35.89
CA MET A 718 -23.38 -15.46 -35.67
C MET A 718 -22.06 -16.24 -35.82
N LYS A 719 -20.96 -15.71 -35.26
CA LYS A 719 -19.59 -16.28 -35.32
C LYS A 719 -18.96 -16.30 -36.72
N GLN A 720 -19.51 -15.57 -37.68
CA GLN A 720 -18.90 -15.34 -39.00
C GLN A 720 -18.51 -13.87 -39.14
N GLU A 721 -17.34 -13.62 -39.71
CA GLU A 721 -16.85 -12.26 -39.95
C GLU A 721 -17.42 -11.71 -41.26
N LYS A 722 -17.80 -10.44 -41.24
CA LYS A 722 -18.26 -9.70 -42.41
C LYS A 722 -17.55 -8.35 -42.46
N ALA A 723 -16.89 -8.08 -43.58
CA ALA A 723 -16.28 -6.80 -43.87
C ALA A 723 -17.33 -5.80 -44.36
N LEU A 724 -17.26 -4.57 -43.83
CA LEU A 724 -18.02 -3.42 -44.31
C LEU A 724 -17.11 -2.53 -45.15
N THR A 725 -17.55 -2.22 -46.36
CA THR A 725 -16.79 -1.45 -47.34
C THR A 725 -17.38 -0.06 -47.55
N ALA A 726 -16.55 0.87 -48.03
CA ALA A 726 -16.98 2.22 -48.36
C ALA A 726 -17.89 2.20 -49.60
N PRO A 727 -19.09 2.83 -49.56
CA PRO A 727 -20.02 2.83 -50.68
C PRO A 727 -19.57 3.71 -51.85
N ARG A 728 -18.65 4.68 -51.61
CA ARG A 728 -18.10 5.63 -52.58
C ARG A 728 -16.75 6.18 -52.13
N ASP A 729 -16.01 6.77 -53.07
CA ASP A 729 -14.81 7.56 -52.80
C ASP A 729 -15.12 8.74 -51.87
N GLY A 730 -14.38 8.84 -50.77
CA GLY A 730 -14.64 9.88 -49.77
C GLY A 730 -13.57 10.02 -48.71
N MET A 731 -13.79 10.97 -47.81
CA MET A 731 -12.99 11.12 -46.60
C MET A 731 -13.85 10.84 -45.37
N VAL A 732 -13.32 10.11 -44.40
CA VAL A 732 -14.01 9.82 -43.15
C VAL A 732 -14.17 11.09 -42.34
N LYS A 733 -15.41 11.56 -42.17
CA LYS A 733 -15.75 12.75 -41.39
C LYS A 733 -15.81 12.43 -39.90
N ARG A 734 -16.53 11.36 -39.53
CA ARG A 734 -16.59 10.86 -38.15
C ARG A 734 -16.73 9.35 -38.10
N VAL A 735 -16.18 8.76 -37.05
CA VAL A 735 -16.34 7.36 -36.68
C VAL A 735 -17.06 7.33 -35.34
N LEU A 736 -18.23 6.68 -35.29
CA LEU A 736 -19.12 6.73 -34.12
C LEU A 736 -18.87 5.56 -33.15
N LYS A 737 -18.31 4.45 -33.65
CA LYS A 737 -17.88 3.29 -32.85
C LYS A 737 -16.52 2.79 -33.30
N THR A 738 -15.66 2.45 -32.36
CA THR A 738 -14.31 1.90 -32.61
C THR A 738 -14.10 0.63 -31.81
N ALA A 739 -13.43 -0.35 -32.39
CA ALA A 739 -12.97 -1.56 -31.71
C ALA A 739 -11.58 -1.95 -32.22
N ASP A 740 -10.76 -2.54 -31.34
CA ASP A 740 -9.46 -3.15 -31.66
C ASP A 740 -9.24 -4.37 -30.76
N TYR A 741 -9.90 -5.47 -31.12
CA TYR A 741 -9.89 -6.70 -30.33
C TYR A 741 -8.47 -7.26 -30.08
N ALA A 742 -7.52 -7.00 -30.99
CA ALA A 742 -6.14 -7.43 -30.82
C ALA A 742 -5.45 -6.75 -29.62
N LYS A 743 -5.86 -5.52 -29.29
CA LYS A 743 -5.26 -4.69 -28.24
C LYS A 743 -5.95 -4.82 -26.89
N ASP A 744 -7.28 -4.80 -26.86
CA ASP A 744 -8.05 -4.71 -25.62
C ASP A 744 -8.91 -5.95 -25.30
N ARG A 745 -8.96 -6.93 -26.23
CA ARG A 745 -9.76 -8.16 -26.14
C ARG A 745 -11.26 -7.89 -25.92
N LYS A 746 -11.77 -6.75 -26.38
CA LYS A 746 -13.18 -6.36 -26.27
C LYS A 746 -13.80 -6.19 -27.66
N MET A 747 -14.98 -6.78 -27.86
CA MET A 747 -15.82 -6.52 -29.03
C MET A 747 -16.92 -5.53 -28.63
N VAL A 748 -17.37 -4.72 -29.58
CA VAL A 748 -18.37 -3.66 -29.35
C VAL A 748 -19.65 -4.01 -30.10
N GLY A 749 -20.74 -4.26 -29.38
CA GLY A 749 -22.03 -4.60 -30.00
C GLY A 749 -22.56 -3.50 -30.91
N VAL A 750 -23.14 -3.88 -32.05
CA VAL A 750 -23.77 -2.99 -33.05
C VAL A 750 -25.18 -3.48 -33.40
N LYS A 751 -26.10 -2.54 -33.70
CA LYS A 751 -27.48 -2.84 -34.10
C LYS A 751 -27.70 -2.65 -35.60
N MET A 752 -28.61 -3.42 -36.20
CA MET A 752 -28.99 -3.24 -37.61
C MET A 752 -29.44 -1.80 -37.88
N GLY A 753 -28.81 -1.14 -38.85
CA GLY A 753 -29.09 0.24 -39.25
C GLY A 753 -28.33 1.31 -38.46
N GLU A 754 -27.54 0.93 -37.45
CA GLU A 754 -26.70 1.85 -36.70
C GLU A 754 -25.61 2.47 -37.58
N LEU A 755 -25.43 3.79 -37.52
CA LEU A 755 -24.38 4.51 -38.22
C LEU A 755 -23.03 4.25 -37.57
N LEU A 756 -22.10 3.66 -38.31
CA LEU A 756 -20.74 3.35 -37.84
C LEU A 756 -19.74 4.42 -38.29
N VAL A 757 -19.85 4.85 -39.55
CA VAL A 757 -18.95 5.83 -40.17
C VAL A 757 -19.75 6.78 -41.05
N GLU A 758 -19.50 8.09 -40.91
CA GLU A 758 -19.95 9.12 -41.86
C GLU A 758 -18.76 9.55 -42.72
N LEU A 759 -18.93 9.46 -44.03
CA LEU A 759 -18.03 9.98 -45.05
C LEU A 759 -18.42 11.41 -45.44
N ALA A 760 -17.52 12.09 -46.13
CA ALA A 760 -17.76 13.37 -46.76
C ALA A 760 -17.10 13.40 -48.15
N PRO A 761 -17.58 14.25 -49.07
CA PRO A 761 -16.92 14.49 -50.34
C PRO A 761 -15.44 14.85 -50.13
N PRO A 762 -14.54 14.40 -51.02
CA PRO A 762 -13.13 14.75 -50.92
C PRO A 762 -12.95 16.27 -50.96
N MET A 763 -12.30 16.82 -49.93
CA MET A 763 -11.99 18.25 -49.82
C MET A 763 -11.18 18.75 -51.02
N ALA A 764 -11.55 19.91 -51.57
CA ALA A 764 -10.77 20.58 -52.59
C ALA A 764 -9.34 20.83 -52.11
N ALA A 765 -8.36 20.51 -52.96
CA ALA A 765 -6.95 20.81 -52.71
C ALA A 765 -6.62 22.21 -53.22
N CYS A 766 -5.81 22.95 -52.46
CA CYS A 766 -5.27 24.22 -52.95
C CYS A 766 -4.45 23.99 -54.22
N SER A 767 -4.79 24.67 -55.31
CA SER A 767 -4.08 24.57 -56.60
C SER A 767 -2.61 24.98 -56.53
N ALA A 768 -2.21 25.75 -55.51
CA ALA A 768 -0.85 26.24 -55.34
C ALA A 768 0.02 25.37 -54.39
N CYS A 769 -0.53 24.84 -53.31
CA CYS A 769 0.26 24.11 -52.30
C CYS A 769 -0.19 22.66 -52.04
N GLY A 770 -1.27 22.21 -52.68
CA GLY A 770 -1.78 20.83 -52.56
C GLY A 770 -2.42 20.47 -51.22
N ASN A 771 -2.37 21.37 -50.22
CA ASN A 771 -3.00 21.15 -48.91
C ASN A 771 -4.53 21.16 -49.01
N GLN A 772 -5.18 20.28 -48.24
CA GLN A 772 -6.63 20.11 -48.24
C GLN A 772 -7.32 21.17 -47.38
N LEU A 773 -8.47 21.66 -47.84
CA LEU A 773 -9.23 22.74 -47.19
C LEU A 773 -10.61 22.26 -46.73
N SER A 774 -10.91 22.43 -45.45
CA SER A 774 -12.19 22.02 -44.87
C SER A 774 -13.17 23.18 -44.94
N ALA A 775 -14.21 23.04 -45.77
CA ALA A 775 -15.34 23.96 -45.95
C ALA A 775 -15.21 25.03 -47.05
N GLU A 776 -16.37 25.31 -47.66
CA GLU A 776 -16.63 26.15 -48.84
C GLU A 776 -16.43 27.67 -48.60
N ASP A 777 -16.03 28.10 -47.39
CA ASP A 777 -16.06 29.51 -46.99
C ASP A 777 -14.69 30.25 -46.99
N PHE A 778 -13.60 29.61 -47.42
CA PHE A 778 -12.28 30.25 -47.43
C PHE A 778 -11.98 30.97 -48.76
N ARG A 779 -12.05 32.31 -48.77
CA ARG A 779 -11.59 33.15 -49.91
C ARG A 779 -10.08 33.06 -50.15
N PHE A 780 -9.29 32.61 -49.16
CA PHE A 780 -7.84 32.47 -49.23
C PHE A 780 -7.39 31.20 -48.52
N CYS A 781 -6.33 30.53 -49.01
CA CYS A 781 -5.75 29.36 -48.36
C CYS A 781 -5.18 29.72 -46.97
N PRO A 782 -5.60 29.08 -45.87
CA PRO A 782 -5.02 29.29 -44.53
C PRO A 782 -3.56 28.83 -44.43
N HIS A 783 -3.07 28.01 -45.36
CA HIS A 783 -1.69 27.51 -45.35
C HIS A 783 -0.71 28.33 -46.21
N CYS A 784 -1.16 28.89 -47.34
CA CYS A 784 -0.26 29.63 -48.26
C CYS A 784 -0.76 31.04 -48.65
N GLY A 785 -1.93 31.46 -48.18
CA GLY A 785 -2.48 32.81 -48.43
C GLY A 785 -2.98 33.07 -49.85
N VAL A 786 -2.92 32.10 -50.77
CA VAL A 786 -3.37 32.26 -52.16
C VAL A 786 -4.90 32.35 -52.21
N LYS A 787 -5.40 33.34 -52.95
CA LYS A 787 -6.83 33.57 -53.17
C LYS A 787 -7.42 32.39 -53.98
N MET A 788 -8.43 31.74 -53.42
CA MET A 788 -9.15 30.66 -54.09
C MET A 788 -10.10 31.28 -55.12
N THR A 789 -10.08 30.79 -56.37
CA THR A 789 -11.01 31.19 -57.45
C THR A 789 -12.25 30.31 -57.45
#